data_AF-A0A0D8XPF9-F1
#
_entry.id   AF-A0A0D8XPF9-F1
#
_cell.length_a   1.000
_cell.length_b   1.000
_cell.length_c   1.000
_cell.angle_alpha   90.00
_cell.angle_beta   90.00
_cell.angle_gamma   90.00
#
_symmetry.space_group_name_H-M   'P 1'
#
loop_
_entity.id
_entity.type
_entity.pdbx_description
1 polymer ?
#
loop_
_entity_poly.entity_id
_entity_poly.type
_entity_poly.pdbx_seq_one_letter_code
_entity_poly.pdbx_strand_id
1 'polypeptide(L)'
;MRIMEDNGFEAALEQIASLLQRPDQLEKLPEMRKKADRKKAAVEAMLRTGVQSQLEGIRTAVAHLHTAAEDINSIETGIAAIHHRLSPFPQLREKMRELRDANARHGQYAAAMENLKHIFNINRTIHDTKIALDQGKLLIAHKNIMDLELARDELLFEVHKSDSANKDYEKNLLITFFIKVDELVTDLSSNMWFVIGRALEMIKGSETGSGPQELVSCIRIVEREERIDNYYMGKKNRGSAFMPPGRPRQWRKKAFEVLEKTVWSRVEGNQLEDRSLNKAWLARYLEVCRKVIVDDLQLARVAVPCFPPDYQIYDRFVHMYHNCICKRLREIAAEKLEKSELVQLLSWIQNYGGEELLGNRRLQINSSALLDDSPVLSKSTLSSLHDCFIDMTRNDMKIWLEKTLSAEKDDWNKHVRPDEDNFGYFYTSLPNIMFGMLRDTDIKLWFCCKSKQSTPMFLLNTVNSLNVVVCVLNAFTAYRTKYFENRNNFREFTSTMIAIANNLQTCIESTDKYMQQVRLSMENDEQDSSVIGRRIVTRQQIIDNIDRLNSRWSSAVGVAVNFLLEEICEDLRPHLSELFSRKWLVGCSATETICITVQDYYVDHRHLRPATRCALLMDLQFRIVGEYLKAIDSRRLTFASYDERATAGSRMKADSIRIEALFQQLLDAEDITDPFSLVCSLISACGEVISLRDKSLLTLEVTTFSRKYPNIPVDLLAALLASRDDVSRSEAKTMAEEVISHVQFHPKDRVLDQLFASVVDRNDSSSWKPNLDMMNMLSSFMRRDQL
;
A
#
# COMPACT_ATOMS: atom_id res chain seq x y z
N MET A 1 -10.83 70.78 -37.33
CA MET A 1 -12.22 71.26 -37.39
C MET A 1 -12.77 71.09 -38.81
N ARG A 2 -12.24 71.78 -39.84
CA ARG A 2 -12.66 71.59 -41.25
C ARG A 2 -12.71 70.14 -41.74
N ILE A 3 -11.65 69.34 -41.53
CA ILE A 3 -11.62 67.92 -41.95
C ILE A 3 -12.70 67.07 -41.26
N MET A 4 -13.03 67.37 -40.00
CA MET A 4 -14.10 66.67 -39.27
C MET A 4 -15.50 67.13 -39.70
N GLU A 5 -15.66 68.40 -40.06
CA GLU A 5 -16.89 68.92 -40.64
C GLU A 5 -17.13 68.31 -42.03
N ASP A 6 -16.09 68.22 -42.86
CA ASP A 6 -16.17 67.62 -44.19
C ASP A 6 -16.51 66.12 -44.10
N ASN A 7 -15.81 65.36 -43.25
CA ASN A 7 -16.14 63.93 -43.04
C ASN A 7 -17.53 63.71 -42.43
N GLY A 8 -17.95 64.59 -41.51
CA GLY A 8 -19.28 64.52 -40.91
C GLY A 8 -20.40 64.86 -41.90
N PHE A 9 -20.13 65.78 -42.82
CA PHE A 9 -21.04 66.15 -43.90
C PHE A 9 -21.16 65.03 -44.94
N GLU A 10 -20.05 64.40 -45.31
CA GLU A 10 -20.02 63.27 -46.26
C GLU A 10 -20.78 62.05 -45.71
N ALA A 11 -20.58 61.71 -44.42
CA ALA A 11 -21.32 60.64 -43.74
C ALA A 11 -22.82 60.96 -43.59
N ALA A 12 -23.18 62.22 -43.33
CA ALA A 12 -24.58 62.64 -43.26
C ALA A 12 -25.26 62.57 -44.64
N LEU A 13 -24.53 62.90 -45.72
CA LEU A 13 -25.00 62.75 -47.10
C LEU A 13 -25.26 61.29 -47.45
N GLU A 14 -24.32 60.38 -47.15
CA GLU A 14 -24.52 58.93 -47.36
C GLU A 14 -25.74 58.42 -46.59
N GLN A 15 -25.88 58.85 -45.33
CA GLN A 15 -27.00 58.43 -44.49
C GLN A 15 -28.33 58.94 -45.03
N ILE A 16 -28.41 60.20 -45.49
CA ILE A 16 -29.63 60.76 -46.09
C ILE A 16 -29.94 60.08 -47.43
N ALA A 17 -28.93 59.83 -48.27
CA ALA A 17 -29.07 59.13 -49.55
C ALA A 17 -29.61 57.70 -49.35
N SER A 18 -29.17 57.01 -48.31
CA SER A 18 -29.68 55.67 -47.96
C SER A 18 -31.15 55.66 -47.52
N LEU A 19 -31.66 56.79 -47.01
CA LEU A 19 -32.99 56.90 -46.43
C LEU A 19 -34.06 57.41 -47.42
N LEU A 20 -33.67 58.03 -48.54
CA LEU A 20 -34.56 58.62 -49.55
C LEU A 20 -34.28 58.01 -50.93
N GLN A 21 -34.56 56.72 -51.08
CA GLN A 21 -34.26 55.97 -52.32
C GLN A 21 -35.41 56.00 -53.35
N ARG A 22 -36.63 56.38 -52.96
CA ARG A 22 -37.81 56.45 -53.84
C ARG A 22 -38.58 57.77 -53.68
N PRO A 23 -39.24 58.31 -54.73
CA PRO A 23 -39.82 59.66 -54.69
C PRO A 23 -40.94 59.85 -53.66
N ASP A 24 -41.72 58.80 -53.38
CA ASP A 24 -42.79 58.75 -52.38
C ASP A 24 -42.28 58.96 -50.94
N GLN A 25 -40.99 58.72 -50.68
CA GLN A 25 -40.39 58.87 -49.35
C GLN A 25 -40.10 60.33 -48.99
N LEU A 26 -40.14 61.26 -49.96
CA LEU A 26 -39.99 62.70 -49.73
C LEU A 26 -41.15 63.28 -48.89
N GLU A 27 -42.33 62.66 -48.90
CA GLU A 27 -43.45 63.08 -48.05
C GLU A 27 -43.14 62.94 -46.55
N LYS A 28 -42.22 62.04 -46.18
CA LYS A 28 -41.79 61.79 -44.78
C LYS A 28 -40.62 62.67 -44.35
N LEU A 29 -40.10 63.51 -45.23
CA LEU A 29 -38.97 64.43 -44.96
C LEU A 29 -39.23 65.40 -43.79
N PRO A 30 -40.45 65.93 -43.55
CA PRO A 30 -40.74 66.78 -42.39
C PRO A 30 -40.58 66.03 -41.06
N GLU A 31 -41.01 64.77 -40.98
CA GLU A 31 -40.84 63.94 -39.78
C GLU A 31 -39.37 63.57 -39.54
N MET A 32 -38.66 63.23 -40.60
CA MET A 32 -37.22 62.92 -40.57
C MET A 32 -36.40 64.13 -40.08
N ARG A 33 -36.70 65.32 -40.60
CA ARG A 33 -36.10 66.58 -40.16
C ARG A 33 -36.40 66.85 -38.68
N LYS A 34 -37.65 66.69 -38.25
CA LYS A 34 -38.04 66.85 -36.83
C LYS A 34 -37.33 65.84 -35.92
N LYS A 35 -37.06 64.62 -36.41
CA LYS A 35 -36.28 63.60 -35.69
C LYS A 35 -34.78 63.95 -35.62
N ALA A 36 -34.21 64.49 -36.69
CA ALA A 36 -32.83 64.97 -36.73
C ALA A 36 -32.65 66.20 -35.81
N ASP A 37 -33.58 67.16 -35.85
CA ASP A 37 -33.56 68.33 -34.96
C ASP A 37 -33.69 67.94 -33.49
N ARG A 38 -34.53 66.94 -33.17
CA ARG A 38 -34.59 66.36 -31.82
C ARG A 38 -33.29 65.70 -31.39
N LYS A 39 -32.64 64.94 -32.29
CA LYS A 39 -31.33 64.33 -32.00
C LYS A 39 -30.25 65.40 -31.80
N LYS A 40 -30.22 66.43 -32.65
CA LYS A 40 -29.30 67.56 -32.52
C LYS A 40 -29.50 68.29 -31.19
N ALA A 41 -30.75 68.64 -30.85
CA ALA A 41 -31.08 69.29 -29.59
C ALA A 41 -30.69 68.42 -28.37
N ALA A 42 -30.87 67.10 -28.45
CA ALA A 42 -30.45 66.18 -27.39
C ALA A 42 -28.92 66.13 -27.23
N VAL A 43 -28.18 66.07 -28.35
CA VAL A 43 -26.71 66.10 -28.34
C VAL A 43 -26.18 67.45 -27.85
N GLU A 44 -26.78 68.56 -28.28
CA GLU A 44 -26.42 69.90 -27.81
C GLU A 44 -26.71 70.07 -26.31
N ALA A 45 -27.83 69.55 -25.81
CA ALA A 45 -28.13 69.55 -24.38
C ALA A 45 -27.12 68.70 -23.57
N MET A 46 -26.77 67.51 -24.07
CA MET A 46 -25.74 66.66 -23.45
C MET A 46 -24.37 67.33 -23.47
N LEU A 47 -23.96 67.93 -24.59
CA LEU A 47 -22.70 68.66 -24.69
C LEU A 47 -22.68 69.87 -23.77
N ARG A 48 -23.76 70.66 -23.71
CA ARG A 48 -23.86 71.81 -22.80
C ARG A 48 -23.73 71.39 -21.33
N THR A 49 -24.40 70.31 -20.96
CA THR A 49 -24.32 69.76 -19.59
C THR A 49 -22.91 69.21 -19.30
N GLY A 50 -22.31 68.48 -20.25
CA GLY A 50 -20.96 67.93 -20.12
C GLY A 50 -19.89 69.02 -20.04
N VAL A 51 -19.95 70.04 -20.90
CA VAL A 51 -19.03 71.19 -20.89
C VAL A 51 -19.20 71.99 -19.60
N GLN A 52 -20.43 72.19 -19.13
CA GLN A 52 -20.67 72.89 -17.87
C GLN A 52 -20.15 72.11 -16.66
N SER A 53 -20.31 70.78 -16.64
CA SER A 53 -19.72 69.93 -15.60
C SER A 53 -18.19 69.96 -15.62
N GLN A 54 -17.56 69.97 -16.80
CA GLN A 54 -16.11 70.05 -16.92
C GLN A 54 -15.58 71.43 -16.51
N LEU A 55 -16.26 72.51 -16.92
CA LEU A 55 -15.92 73.87 -16.50
C LEU A 55 -16.05 74.05 -14.99
N GLU A 56 -17.10 73.53 -14.38
CA GLU A 56 -17.29 73.60 -12.93
C GLU A 56 -16.23 72.75 -12.20
N GLY A 57 -15.89 71.57 -12.74
CA GLY A 57 -14.79 70.74 -12.25
C GLY A 57 -13.44 71.45 -12.30
N ILE A 58 -13.12 72.11 -13.42
CA ILE A 58 -11.89 72.90 -13.59
C ILE A 58 -11.90 74.11 -12.64
N ARG A 59 -13.03 74.81 -12.53
CA ARG A 59 -13.15 75.97 -11.64
C ARG A 59 -12.95 75.59 -10.17
N THR A 60 -13.53 74.45 -9.76
CA THR A 60 -13.35 73.90 -8.42
C THR A 60 -11.90 73.47 -8.20
N ALA A 61 -11.27 72.81 -9.19
CA ALA A 61 -9.87 72.39 -9.10
C ALA A 61 -8.92 73.59 -8.99
N VAL A 62 -9.16 74.66 -9.75
CA VAL A 62 -8.36 75.89 -9.68
C VAL A 62 -8.57 76.60 -8.34
N ALA A 63 -9.81 76.67 -7.84
CA ALA A 63 -10.10 77.22 -6.52
C ALA A 63 -9.35 76.42 -5.43
N HIS A 64 -9.41 75.10 -5.46
CA HIS A 64 -8.67 74.24 -4.52
C HIS A 64 -7.16 74.41 -4.63
N LEU A 65 -6.60 74.56 -5.84
CA LEU A 65 -5.18 74.82 -6.02
C LEU A 65 -4.76 76.18 -5.43
N HIS A 66 -5.60 77.19 -5.58
CA HIS A 66 -5.34 78.51 -5.01
C HIS A 66 -5.37 78.47 -3.49
N THR A 67 -6.41 77.88 -2.90
CA THR A 67 -6.51 77.69 -1.44
C THR A 67 -5.36 76.85 -0.91
N ALA A 68 -4.97 75.77 -1.59
CA ALA A 68 -3.83 74.96 -1.19
C ALA A 68 -2.51 75.75 -1.23
N ALA A 69 -2.31 76.62 -2.22
CA ALA A 69 -1.13 77.48 -2.29
C ALA A 69 -1.11 78.51 -1.16
N GLU A 70 -2.25 79.11 -0.82
CA GLU A 70 -2.40 80.01 0.33
C GLU A 70 -2.13 79.28 1.65
N ASP A 71 -2.69 78.08 1.83
CA ASP A 71 -2.47 77.22 3.00
C ASP A 71 -1.00 76.85 3.15
N ILE A 72 -0.32 76.44 2.06
CA ILE A 72 1.11 76.12 2.08
C ILE A 72 1.92 77.34 2.51
N ASN A 73 1.62 78.51 1.97
CA ASN A 73 2.35 79.73 2.31
C ASN A 73 2.09 80.15 3.78
N SER A 74 0.87 79.95 4.28
CA SER A 74 0.51 80.15 5.68
C SER A 74 1.24 79.17 6.61
N ILE A 75 1.34 77.90 6.21
CA ILE A 75 2.10 76.88 6.94
C ILE A 75 3.59 77.21 6.93
N GLU A 76 4.15 77.62 5.79
CA GLU A 76 5.57 77.95 5.67
C GLU A 76 5.94 79.16 6.54
N THR A 77 5.13 80.23 6.50
CA THR A 77 5.29 81.37 7.40
C THR A 77 5.07 81.00 8.87
N GLY A 78 4.10 80.13 9.17
CA GLY A 78 3.85 79.58 10.50
C GLY A 78 5.04 78.78 11.04
N ILE A 79 5.62 77.89 10.22
CA ILE A 79 6.80 77.09 10.56
C ILE A 79 8.01 77.99 10.76
N ALA A 80 8.23 78.98 9.89
CA ALA A 80 9.31 79.94 10.04
C ALA A 80 9.17 80.74 11.35
N ALA A 81 7.95 81.17 11.69
CA ALA A 81 7.65 81.86 12.94
C ALA A 81 7.88 80.96 14.17
N ILE A 82 7.48 79.68 14.11
CA ILE A 82 7.75 78.69 15.16
C ILE A 82 9.26 78.49 15.32
N HIS A 83 9.99 78.30 14.22
CA HIS A 83 11.44 78.10 14.25
C HIS A 83 12.16 79.31 14.87
N HIS A 84 11.76 80.52 14.50
CA HIS A 84 12.28 81.75 15.09
C HIS A 84 11.96 81.84 16.60
N ARG A 85 10.73 81.51 17.02
CA ARG A 85 10.35 81.47 18.45
C ARG A 85 11.08 80.39 19.24
N LEU A 86 11.46 79.28 18.61
CA LEU A 86 12.19 78.18 19.23
C LEU A 86 13.72 78.39 19.18
N SER A 87 14.23 79.29 18.35
CA SER A 87 15.67 79.61 18.25
C SER A 87 16.34 79.96 19.60
N PRO A 88 15.67 80.67 20.54
CA PRO A 88 16.22 80.94 21.88
C PRO A 88 16.12 79.76 22.86
N PHE A 89 15.36 78.71 22.54
CA PHE A 89 15.05 77.61 23.46
C PHE A 89 16.29 76.81 23.93
N PRO A 90 17.34 76.58 23.11
CA PRO A 90 18.59 76.00 23.57
C PRO A 90 19.28 76.85 24.66
N GLN A 91 19.26 78.18 24.52
CA GLN A 91 19.81 79.09 25.53
C GLN A 91 18.94 79.10 26.79
N LEU A 92 17.62 78.98 26.66
CA LEU A 92 16.71 78.80 27.79
C LEU A 92 16.95 77.46 28.51
N ARG A 93 17.22 76.38 27.76
CA ARG A 93 17.57 75.06 28.32
C ARG A 93 18.84 75.12 29.16
N GLU A 94 19.83 75.91 28.74
CA GLU A 94 21.04 76.18 29.53
C GLU A 94 20.75 77.06 30.75
N LYS A 95 19.98 78.16 30.61
CA LYS A 95 19.58 79.00 31.74
C LYS A 95 18.77 78.25 32.80
N MET A 96 17.92 77.31 32.38
CA MET A 96 17.09 76.48 33.26
C MET A 96 17.78 75.22 33.76
N ARG A 97 19.10 75.06 33.51
CA ARG A 97 19.86 73.89 33.92
C ARG A 97 19.79 73.66 35.43
N GLU A 98 20.01 74.70 36.23
CA GLU A 98 19.95 74.60 37.69
C GLU A 98 18.57 74.18 38.20
N LEU A 99 17.48 74.71 37.61
CA LEU A 99 16.11 74.34 37.96
C LEU A 99 15.78 72.90 37.53
N ARG A 100 16.27 72.46 36.36
CA ARG A 100 16.12 71.08 35.90
C ARG A 100 16.86 70.11 36.81
N ASP A 101 18.08 70.44 37.20
CA ASP A 101 18.90 69.62 38.09
C ASP A 101 18.30 69.60 39.52
N ALA A 102 17.71 70.70 39.98
CA ALA A 102 16.93 70.74 41.22
C ALA A 102 15.64 69.92 41.12
N ASN A 103 14.91 69.99 40.00
CA ASN A 103 13.69 69.21 39.77
C ASN A 103 13.99 67.70 39.66
N ALA A 104 15.12 67.31 39.05
CA ALA A 104 15.57 65.94 39.00
C ALA A 104 15.87 65.40 40.42
N ARG A 105 16.58 66.19 41.25
CA ARG A 105 16.83 65.82 42.66
C ARG A 105 15.55 65.73 43.47
N HIS A 106 14.62 66.68 43.32
CA HIS A 106 13.32 66.61 43.99
C HIS A 106 12.47 65.43 43.51
N GLY A 107 12.52 65.08 42.23
CA GLY A 107 11.86 63.89 41.67
C GLY A 107 12.41 62.60 42.29
N GLN A 108 13.74 62.49 42.40
CA GLN A 108 14.39 61.37 43.09
C GLN A 108 13.98 61.28 44.57
N TYR A 109 13.96 62.41 45.30
CA TYR A 109 13.50 62.42 46.70
C TYR A 109 12.02 62.10 46.82
N ALA A 110 11.17 62.60 45.93
CA ALA A 110 9.74 62.30 45.92
C ALA A 110 9.51 60.80 45.70
N ALA A 111 10.14 60.20 44.70
CA ALA A 111 10.05 58.75 44.45
C ALA A 111 10.59 57.92 45.63
N ALA A 112 11.68 58.36 46.28
CA ALA A 112 12.21 57.71 47.47
C ALA A 112 11.31 57.87 48.70
N MET A 113 10.65 59.02 48.87
CA MET A 113 9.69 59.27 49.96
C MET A 113 8.38 58.50 49.76
N GLU A 114 7.90 58.41 48.53
CA GLU A 114 6.71 57.62 48.18
C GLU A 114 6.96 56.11 48.43
N ASN A 115 8.16 55.64 48.11
CA ASN A 115 8.59 54.25 48.30
C ASN A 115 9.28 53.97 49.65
N LEU A 116 9.30 54.94 50.58
CA LEU A 116 10.03 54.88 51.84
C LEU A 116 9.66 53.63 52.66
N LYS A 117 8.37 53.28 52.67
CA LYS A 117 7.86 52.09 53.37
C LYS A 117 8.52 50.80 52.86
N HIS A 118 8.73 50.68 51.56
CA HIS A 118 9.33 49.50 50.92
C HIS A 118 10.83 49.46 51.14
N ILE A 119 11.51 50.61 51.14
CA ILE A 119 12.95 50.73 51.40
C ILE A 119 13.29 50.31 52.83
N PHE A 120 12.56 50.80 53.84
CA PHE A 120 12.84 50.48 55.24
C PHE A 120 12.40 49.06 55.64
N ASN A 121 11.29 48.56 55.08
CA ASN A 121 10.75 47.25 55.43
C ASN A 121 11.22 46.13 54.49
N ILE A 122 12.19 46.37 53.60
CA ILE A 122 12.60 45.40 52.57
C ILE A 122 12.90 44.01 53.14
N ASN A 123 13.71 43.92 54.21
CA ASN A 123 14.08 42.63 54.81
C ASN A 123 12.89 41.91 55.44
N ARG A 124 11.94 42.65 56.03
CA ARG A 124 10.71 42.09 56.60
C ARG A 124 9.79 41.58 55.50
N THR A 125 9.55 42.38 54.46
CA THR A 125 8.73 41.97 53.31
C THR A 125 9.34 40.76 52.61
N ILE A 126 10.67 40.69 52.48
CA ILE A 126 11.37 39.51 51.95
C ILE A 126 11.09 38.28 52.82
N HIS A 127 11.22 38.38 54.14
CA HIS A 127 10.95 37.29 55.06
C HIS A 127 9.49 36.81 54.99
N ASP A 128 8.53 37.73 55.06
CA ASP A 128 7.10 37.44 54.97
C ASP A 128 6.74 36.79 53.61
N THR A 129 7.44 37.19 52.54
CA THR A 129 7.29 36.59 51.20
C THR A 129 7.82 35.16 51.16
N LYS A 130 8.97 34.87 51.77
CA LYS A 130 9.50 33.50 51.87
C LYS A 130 8.53 32.59 52.62
N ILE A 131 7.99 33.03 53.76
CA ILE A 131 6.95 32.29 54.49
C ILE A 131 5.72 32.04 53.63
N ALA A 132 5.27 33.04 52.86
CA ALA A 132 4.13 32.88 51.97
C ALA A 132 4.40 31.88 50.84
N LEU A 133 5.61 31.83 50.29
CA LEU A 133 6.04 30.85 49.30
C LEU A 133 6.06 29.43 49.88
N ASP A 134 6.61 29.25 51.09
CA ASP A 134 6.65 27.96 51.79
C ASP A 134 5.25 27.43 52.11
N GLN A 135 4.29 28.33 52.36
CA GLN A 135 2.88 28.01 52.60
C GLN A 135 2.05 27.82 51.31
N GLY A 136 2.64 27.93 50.13
CA GLY A 136 1.92 27.82 48.84
C GLY A 136 0.98 29.00 48.53
N LYS A 137 1.08 30.12 49.26
CA LYS A 137 0.24 31.32 49.07
C LYS A 137 0.82 32.22 47.97
N LEU A 138 0.85 31.69 46.75
CA LEU A 138 1.58 32.28 45.61
C LEU A 138 1.12 33.69 45.24
N LEU A 139 -0.18 34.00 45.35
CA LEU A 139 -0.70 35.35 45.03
C LEU A 139 -0.21 36.41 46.01
N ILE A 140 -0.08 36.07 47.30
CA ILE A 140 0.41 36.99 48.33
C ILE A 140 1.90 37.22 48.11
N ALA A 141 2.65 36.14 47.87
CA ALA A 141 4.07 36.23 47.55
C ALA A 141 4.31 37.09 46.29
N HIS A 142 3.54 36.86 45.22
CA HIS A 142 3.62 37.64 43.98
C HIS A 142 3.30 39.12 44.19
N LYS A 143 2.27 39.45 44.99
CA LYS A 143 1.95 40.84 45.32
C LYS A 143 3.12 41.53 46.02
N ASN A 144 3.69 40.89 47.04
CA ASN A 144 4.83 41.47 47.77
C ASN A 144 6.05 41.67 46.86
N ILE A 145 6.33 40.72 45.97
CA ILE A 145 7.39 40.84 44.96
C ILE A 145 7.09 42.01 44.02
N MET A 146 5.87 42.10 43.49
CA MET A 146 5.45 43.18 42.60
C MET A 146 5.60 44.55 43.27
N ASP A 147 5.20 44.71 44.53
CA ASP A 147 5.34 45.96 45.28
C ASP A 147 6.83 46.35 45.46
N LEU A 148 7.71 45.37 45.70
CA LEU A 148 9.16 45.60 45.79
C LEU A 148 9.80 45.91 44.42
N GLU A 149 9.38 45.21 43.36
CA GLU A 149 9.82 45.48 41.99
C GLU A 149 9.37 46.86 41.52
N LEU A 150 8.12 47.26 41.79
CA LEU A 150 7.62 48.60 41.47
C LEU A 150 8.45 49.69 42.16
N ALA A 151 8.72 49.53 43.47
CA ALA A 151 9.56 50.47 44.21
C ALA A 151 10.99 50.56 43.62
N ARG A 152 11.59 49.41 43.27
CA ARG A 152 12.89 49.36 42.58
C ARG A 152 12.84 50.08 41.24
N ASP A 153 11.83 49.78 40.43
CA ASP A 153 11.73 50.21 39.04
C ASP A 153 11.39 51.70 38.94
N GLU A 154 10.62 52.27 39.87
CA GLU A 154 10.37 53.72 39.98
C GLU A 154 11.63 54.49 40.34
N LEU A 155 12.41 54.01 41.32
CA LEU A 155 13.70 54.61 41.67
C LEU A 155 14.69 54.53 40.50
N LEU A 156 14.75 53.38 39.83
CA LEU A 156 15.57 53.21 38.62
C LEU A 156 15.11 54.09 37.46
N PHE A 157 13.81 54.36 37.33
CA PHE A 157 13.28 55.25 36.31
C PHE A 157 13.67 56.71 36.55
N GLU A 158 13.61 57.19 37.79
CA GLU A 158 14.06 58.56 38.13
C GLU A 158 15.58 58.72 37.97
N VAL A 159 16.37 57.70 38.31
CA VAL A 159 17.81 57.68 37.98
C VAL A 159 18.03 57.63 36.46
N HIS A 160 17.19 56.90 35.71
CA HIS A 160 17.29 56.85 34.26
C HIS A 160 16.95 58.20 33.59
N LYS A 161 16.05 58.98 34.17
CA LYS A 161 15.68 60.31 33.69
C LYS A 161 16.74 61.38 33.99
N SER A 162 17.59 61.16 34.99
CA SER A 162 18.64 62.11 35.36
C SER A 162 19.81 62.09 34.36
N ASP A 163 20.44 63.26 34.16
CA ASP A 163 21.68 63.45 33.38
C ASP A 163 22.93 63.43 34.30
N SER A 164 22.87 62.68 35.41
CA SER A 164 23.98 62.58 36.38
C SER A 164 25.19 61.87 35.76
N ALA A 165 26.40 62.37 36.02
CA ALA A 165 27.64 61.68 35.64
C ALA A 165 27.83 60.34 36.38
N ASN A 166 27.16 60.15 37.52
CA ASN A 166 27.23 58.94 38.36
C ASN A 166 26.06 57.96 38.12
N LYS A 167 25.29 58.16 37.05
CA LYS A 167 24.07 57.41 36.74
C LYS A 167 24.25 55.89 36.79
N ASP A 168 25.35 55.38 36.25
CA ASP A 168 25.62 53.93 36.24
C ASP A 168 25.96 53.38 37.63
N TYR A 169 26.66 54.18 38.45
CA TYR A 169 26.93 53.83 39.85
C TYR A 169 25.64 53.80 40.69
N GLU A 170 24.80 54.84 40.57
CA GLU A 170 23.51 54.93 41.27
C GLU A 170 22.57 53.78 40.86
N LYS A 171 22.53 53.46 39.56
CA LYS A 171 21.79 52.31 39.03
C LYS A 171 22.28 50.99 39.64
N ASN A 172 23.59 50.77 39.66
CA ASN A 172 24.17 49.54 40.20
C ASN A 172 23.97 49.41 41.72
N LEU A 173 24.00 50.52 42.45
CA LEU A 173 23.69 50.54 43.88
C LEU A 173 22.26 50.08 44.15
N LEU A 174 21.28 50.60 43.40
CA LEU A 174 19.87 50.20 43.52
C LEU A 174 19.66 48.73 43.13
N ILE A 175 20.28 48.27 42.05
CA ILE A 175 20.22 46.85 41.65
C ILE A 175 20.78 45.96 42.77
N THR A 176 21.92 46.34 43.37
CA THR A 176 22.54 45.60 44.46
C THR A 176 21.67 45.58 45.72
N PHE A 177 21.02 46.71 46.04
CA PHE A 177 20.13 46.81 47.21
C PHE A 177 18.92 45.87 47.07
N PHE A 178 18.34 45.76 45.88
CA PHE A 178 17.17 44.92 45.62
C PHE A 178 17.51 43.50 45.13
N ILE A 179 18.77 43.06 45.16
CA ILE A 179 19.20 41.77 44.58
C ILE A 179 18.44 40.56 45.14
N LYS A 180 18.06 40.58 46.43
CA LYS A 180 17.28 39.50 47.07
C LYS A 180 15.86 39.37 46.53
N VAL A 181 15.33 40.39 45.85
CA VAL A 181 14.03 40.31 45.16
C VAL A 181 14.12 39.36 43.96
N ASP A 182 15.26 39.33 43.27
CA ASP A 182 15.47 38.42 42.14
C ASP A 182 15.54 36.95 42.60
N GLU A 183 16.03 36.68 43.81
CA GLU A 183 15.95 35.36 44.45
C GLU A 183 14.47 34.96 44.68
N LEU A 184 13.66 35.84 45.27
CA LEU A 184 12.23 35.59 45.52
C LEU A 184 11.43 35.33 44.25
N VAL A 185 11.75 36.06 43.18
CA VAL A 185 11.20 35.85 41.85
C VAL A 185 11.54 34.45 41.33
N THR A 186 12.77 34.00 41.55
CA THR A 186 13.24 32.67 41.13
C THR A 186 12.51 31.58 41.91
N ASP A 187 12.37 31.74 43.23
CA ASP A 187 11.62 30.83 44.11
C ASP A 187 10.14 30.76 43.72
N LEU A 188 9.49 31.92 43.52
CA LEU A 188 8.11 32.01 43.05
C LEU A 188 7.93 31.27 41.72
N SER A 189 8.80 31.55 40.74
CA SER A 189 8.71 30.96 39.42
C SER A 189 8.88 29.43 39.49
N SER A 190 9.79 28.93 40.32
CA SER A 190 10.02 27.49 40.51
C SER A 190 8.77 26.79 41.08
N ASN A 191 8.15 27.38 42.11
CA ASN A 191 6.89 26.85 42.66
C ASN A 191 5.76 26.89 41.63
N MET A 192 5.66 27.97 40.84
CA MET A 192 4.66 28.08 39.77
C MET A 192 4.86 27.01 38.69
N TRP A 193 6.09 26.77 38.23
CA TRP A 193 6.37 25.76 37.22
C TRP A 193 6.10 24.36 37.72
N PHE A 194 6.34 24.08 39.01
CA PHE A 194 5.96 22.82 39.63
C PHE A 194 4.44 22.60 39.58
N VAL A 195 3.64 23.60 39.93
CA VAL A 195 2.17 23.52 39.90
C VAL A 195 1.65 23.41 38.46
N ILE A 196 2.10 24.29 37.55
CA ILE A 196 1.69 24.28 36.13
C ILE A 196 2.09 22.97 35.47
N GLY A 197 3.31 22.47 35.74
CA GLY A 197 3.79 21.19 35.22
C GLY A 197 2.96 20.00 35.68
N ARG A 198 2.16 20.13 36.74
CA ARG A 198 1.25 19.09 37.26
C ARG A 198 -0.23 19.43 37.04
N ALA A 199 -0.54 20.33 36.11
CA ALA A 199 -1.90 20.84 35.90
C ALA A 199 -2.98 19.74 35.82
N LEU A 200 -2.76 18.67 35.05
CA LEU A 200 -3.72 17.57 34.90
C LEU A 200 -3.90 16.75 36.20
N GLU A 201 -2.83 16.60 36.99
CA GLU A 201 -2.86 15.88 38.27
C GLU A 201 -3.58 16.70 39.35
N MET A 202 -3.37 18.02 39.34
CA MET A 202 -4.08 18.96 40.23
C MET A 202 -5.59 18.93 40.01
N ILE A 203 -6.04 18.65 38.78
CA ILE A 203 -7.45 18.50 38.44
C ILE A 203 -7.99 17.12 38.83
N LYS A 204 -7.18 16.06 38.62
CA LYS A 204 -7.56 14.68 38.95
C LYS A 204 -7.72 14.46 40.46
N GLY A 205 -6.82 14.98 41.28
CA GLY A 205 -6.79 14.80 42.74
C GLY A 205 -7.78 15.66 43.53
N SER A 206 -8.90 16.09 42.93
CA SER A 206 -9.81 17.11 43.49
C SER A 206 -10.58 16.70 44.75
N GLU A 207 -10.31 15.55 45.35
CA GLU A 207 -10.92 15.12 46.63
C GLU A 207 -10.62 16.09 47.79
N THR A 208 -9.52 16.86 47.72
CA THR A 208 -9.15 17.91 48.70
C THR A 208 -9.52 19.33 48.27
N GLY A 209 -10.09 19.54 47.08
CA GLY A 209 -10.65 20.81 46.60
C GLY A 209 -9.68 21.96 46.24
N SER A 210 -8.40 21.95 46.67
CA SER A 210 -7.48 23.10 46.47
C SER A 210 -6.71 23.12 45.14
N GLY A 211 -6.53 21.97 44.48
CA GLY A 211 -5.67 21.83 43.29
C GLY A 211 -6.02 22.76 42.11
N PRO A 212 -7.27 22.80 41.62
CA PRO A 212 -7.66 23.71 40.54
C PRO A 212 -7.47 25.19 40.91
N GLN A 213 -7.68 25.55 42.18
CA GLN A 213 -7.51 26.93 42.66
C GLN A 213 -6.04 27.37 42.66
N GLU A 214 -5.13 26.48 43.02
CA GLU A 214 -3.68 26.73 42.96
C GLU A 214 -3.21 26.92 41.51
N LEU A 215 -3.69 26.08 40.58
CA LEU A 215 -3.41 26.22 39.16
C LEU A 215 -3.90 27.57 38.62
N VAL A 216 -5.15 27.94 38.92
CA VAL A 216 -5.72 29.25 38.54
C VAL A 216 -4.89 30.39 39.13
N SER A 217 -4.40 30.25 40.36
CA SER A 217 -3.53 31.25 40.99
C SER A 217 -2.23 31.46 40.20
N CYS A 218 -1.57 30.37 39.78
CA CYS A 218 -0.38 30.45 38.92
C CYS A 218 -0.69 31.12 37.58
N ILE A 219 -1.78 30.74 36.91
CA ILE A 219 -2.13 31.31 35.60
C ILE A 219 -2.50 32.79 35.71
N ARG A 220 -3.14 33.21 36.81
CA ARG A 220 -3.41 34.63 37.09
C ARG A 220 -2.12 35.44 37.26
N ILE A 221 -1.10 34.85 37.88
CA ILE A 221 0.22 35.49 37.99
C ILE A 221 0.85 35.63 36.60
N VAL A 222 0.84 34.58 35.78
CA VAL A 222 1.33 34.62 34.39
C VAL A 222 0.66 35.77 33.61
N GLU A 223 -0.67 35.88 33.66
CA GLU A 223 -1.42 36.94 32.97
C GLU A 223 -1.17 38.34 33.55
N ARG A 224 -0.81 38.44 34.82
CA ARG A 224 -0.41 39.71 35.42
C ARG A 224 0.95 40.14 34.91
N GLU A 225 1.89 39.21 34.84
CA GLU A 225 3.26 39.45 34.38
C GLU A 225 3.31 39.80 32.89
N GLU A 226 2.54 39.13 32.03
CA GLU A 226 2.43 39.48 30.62
C GLU A 226 1.85 40.88 30.39
N ARG A 227 0.90 41.32 31.24
CA ARG A 227 0.38 42.69 31.17
C ARG A 227 1.44 43.74 31.52
N ILE A 228 2.31 43.44 32.49
CA ILE A 228 3.43 44.32 32.84
C ILE A 228 4.44 44.38 31.69
N ASP A 229 4.80 43.22 31.11
CA ASP A 229 5.69 43.15 29.95
C ASP A 229 5.13 43.95 28.76
N ASN A 230 3.85 43.78 28.44
CA ASN A 230 3.17 44.51 27.36
C ASN A 230 3.15 46.03 27.60
N TYR A 231 3.00 46.48 28.84
CA TYR A 231 3.04 47.90 29.19
C TYR A 231 4.41 48.52 28.88
N TYR A 232 5.51 47.89 29.30
CA TYR A 232 6.86 48.40 29.04
C TYR A 232 7.26 48.25 27.56
N MET A 233 6.86 47.17 26.90
CA MET A 233 7.07 47.01 25.45
C MET A 233 6.31 48.08 24.65
N GLY A 234 5.08 48.43 25.05
CA GLY A 234 4.32 49.53 24.47
C GLY A 234 5.01 50.88 24.65
N LYS A 235 5.59 51.15 25.83
CA LYS A 235 6.39 52.37 26.07
C LYS A 235 7.67 52.41 25.23
N LYS A 236 8.37 51.27 25.11
CA LYS A 236 9.57 51.16 24.26
C LYS A 236 9.26 51.47 22.81
N ASN A 237 8.17 50.93 22.28
CA ASN A 237 7.73 51.20 20.90
C ASN A 237 7.34 52.66 20.67
N ARG A 238 6.92 53.39 21.73
CA ARG A 238 6.63 54.83 21.71
C ARG A 238 7.88 55.71 21.93
N GLY A 239 9.09 55.13 21.94
CA GLY A 239 10.35 55.86 22.02
C GLY A 239 10.96 55.99 23.43
N SER A 240 10.42 55.32 24.46
CA SER A 240 11.04 55.27 25.79
C SER A 240 12.24 54.33 25.82
N ALA A 241 13.41 54.81 26.27
CA ALA A 241 14.62 54.00 26.40
C ALA A 241 14.67 53.14 27.69
N PHE A 242 13.83 53.44 28.68
CA PHE A 242 13.81 52.71 29.95
C PHE A 242 13.12 51.34 29.84
N MET A 243 13.79 50.31 30.35
CA MET A 243 13.25 48.97 30.56
C MET A 243 13.71 48.49 31.95
N PRO A 244 12.80 48.00 32.81
CA PRO A 244 13.21 47.42 34.08
C PRO A 244 14.15 46.21 33.91
N PRO A 245 15.04 45.96 34.89
CA PRO A 245 15.89 44.77 34.89
C PRO A 245 15.06 43.48 34.79
N GLY A 246 15.49 42.55 33.93
CA GLY A 246 14.84 41.24 33.79
C GLY A 246 13.54 41.21 32.96
N ARG A 247 13.13 42.32 32.34
CA ARG A 247 11.95 42.42 31.46
C ARG A 247 12.34 42.49 29.97
N PRO A 248 11.53 41.92 29.05
CA PRO A 248 10.31 41.14 29.30
C PRO A 248 10.63 39.72 29.80
N ARG A 249 9.76 39.20 30.68
CA ARG A 249 9.89 37.87 31.29
C ARG A 249 9.30 36.74 30.43
N GLN A 250 8.27 37.03 29.63
CA GLN A 250 7.58 36.07 28.75
C GLN A 250 7.11 34.79 29.47
N TRP A 251 6.50 34.95 30.65
CA TRP A 251 6.07 33.82 31.48
C TRP A 251 4.95 32.98 30.86
N ARG A 252 4.15 33.54 29.94
CA ARG A 252 3.18 32.76 29.16
C ARG A 252 3.88 31.75 28.27
N LYS A 253 4.93 32.16 27.57
CA LYS A 253 5.74 31.25 26.74
C LYS A 253 6.35 30.14 27.59
N LYS A 254 6.97 30.50 28.72
CA LYS A 254 7.56 29.53 29.66
C LYS A 254 6.52 28.57 30.25
N ALA A 255 5.31 29.04 30.56
CA ALA A 255 4.23 28.18 31.05
C ALA A 255 3.86 27.10 30.04
N PHE A 256 3.77 27.45 28.75
CA PHE A 256 3.52 26.47 27.69
C PHE A 256 4.70 25.51 27.48
N GLU A 257 5.95 25.99 27.56
CA GLU A 257 7.14 25.13 27.50
C GLU A 257 7.17 24.12 28.66
N VAL A 258 6.77 24.52 29.86
CA VAL A 258 6.66 23.63 31.02
C VAL A 258 5.60 22.55 30.79
N LEU A 259 4.41 22.93 30.28
CA LEU A 259 3.36 21.98 29.94
C LEU A 259 3.82 20.98 28.87
N GLU A 260 4.44 21.46 27.79
CA GLU A 260 4.97 20.61 26.72
C GLU A 260 6.05 19.66 27.25
N LYS A 261 6.94 20.13 28.13
CA LYS A 261 7.96 19.29 28.77
C LYS A 261 7.33 18.19 29.63
N THR A 262 6.27 18.49 30.40
CA THR A 262 5.54 17.47 31.16
C THR A 262 4.92 16.43 30.22
N VAL A 263 4.25 16.87 29.16
CA VAL A 263 3.65 15.97 28.17
C VAL A 263 4.71 15.07 27.54
N TRP A 264 5.86 15.62 27.18
CA TRP A 264 7.00 14.84 26.69
C TRP A 264 7.48 13.81 27.72
N SER A 265 7.71 14.22 28.97
CA SER A 265 8.12 13.30 30.05
C SER A 265 7.09 12.20 30.32
N ARG A 266 5.80 12.45 30.09
CA ARG A 266 4.77 11.41 30.16
C ARG A 266 4.81 10.46 28.96
N VAL A 267 5.00 10.96 27.74
CA VAL A 267 5.10 10.11 26.55
C VAL A 267 6.37 9.25 26.59
N GLU A 268 7.51 9.83 26.96
CA GLU A 268 8.81 9.14 27.04
C GLU A 268 8.92 8.26 28.29
N GLY A 269 8.57 8.79 29.46
CA GLY A 269 8.76 8.13 30.76
C GLY A 269 7.89 6.88 30.99
N ASN A 270 6.92 6.63 30.11
CA ASN A 270 6.12 5.40 30.12
C ASN A 270 6.81 4.19 29.47
N GLN A 271 7.99 4.37 28.87
CA GLN A 271 8.80 3.27 28.37
C GLN A 271 9.58 2.61 29.51
N LEU A 272 8.94 1.63 30.17
CA LEU A 272 9.52 0.90 31.29
C LEU A 272 10.38 -0.31 30.87
N GLU A 273 10.17 -0.80 29.65
CA GLU A 273 10.78 -2.02 29.12
C GLU A 273 11.50 -1.69 27.80
N ASP A 274 12.58 -2.42 27.54
CA ASP A 274 13.28 -2.43 26.26
C ASP A 274 13.27 -3.84 25.65
N ARG A 275 13.86 -3.96 24.47
CA ARG A 275 13.97 -5.25 23.75
C ARG A 275 14.69 -6.33 24.56
N SER A 276 15.61 -5.96 25.46
CA SER A 276 16.38 -6.91 26.27
C SER A 276 15.53 -7.53 27.38
N LEU A 277 14.60 -6.76 27.94
CA LEU A 277 13.72 -7.18 29.02
C LEU A 277 12.48 -7.92 28.51
N ASN A 278 11.90 -7.47 27.39
CA ASN A 278 10.67 -8.05 26.87
C ASN A 278 10.57 -7.94 25.34
N LYS A 279 10.33 -9.06 24.67
CA LYS A 279 10.12 -9.11 23.20
C LYS A 279 8.88 -8.33 22.74
N ALA A 280 7.92 -8.06 23.64
CA ALA A 280 6.70 -7.30 23.37
C ALA A 280 6.73 -5.88 23.95
N TRP A 281 7.91 -5.33 24.24
CA TRP A 281 8.07 -4.01 24.86
C TRP A 281 7.33 -2.91 24.08
N LEU A 282 7.42 -2.91 22.74
CA LEU A 282 6.84 -1.86 21.92
C LEU A 282 5.30 -1.89 21.95
N ALA A 283 4.68 -3.07 21.84
CA ALA A 283 3.23 -3.21 22.00
C ALA A 283 2.74 -2.72 23.36
N ARG A 284 3.45 -3.07 24.45
CA ARG A 284 3.10 -2.63 25.81
C ARG A 284 3.26 -1.13 25.97
N TYR A 285 4.37 -0.58 25.48
CA TYR A 285 4.63 0.86 25.49
C TYR A 285 3.52 1.62 24.75
N LEU A 286 3.19 1.21 23.52
CA LEU A 286 2.17 1.83 22.69
C LEU A 286 0.77 1.74 23.31
N GLU A 287 0.46 0.65 24.02
CA GLU A 287 -0.81 0.49 24.75
C GLU A 287 -0.87 1.39 26.00
N VAL A 288 0.25 1.55 26.73
CA VAL A 288 0.34 2.52 27.83
C VAL A 288 0.18 3.94 27.30
N CYS A 289 0.87 4.31 26.22
CA CYS A 289 0.67 5.60 25.56
C CYS A 289 -0.79 5.81 25.16
N ARG A 290 -1.45 4.78 24.61
CA ARG A 290 -2.87 4.86 24.23
C ARG A 290 -3.75 5.24 25.41
N LYS A 291 -3.59 4.55 26.55
CA LYS A 291 -4.35 4.83 27.78
C LYS A 291 -4.05 6.21 28.34
N VAL A 292 -2.77 6.56 28.49
CA VAL A 292 -2.35 7.84 29.07
C VAL A 292 -2.81 9.02 28.24
N ILE A 293 -2.68 8.97 26.90
CA ILE A 293 -3.13 10.05 26.02
C ILE A 293 -4.65 10.26 26.16
N VAL A 294 -5.43 9.18 26.16
CA VAL A 294 -6.90 9.29 26.24
C VAL A 294 -7.34 9.82 27.61
N ASP A 295 -6.77 9.32 28.70
CA ASP A 295 -7.10 9.77 30.05
C ASP A 295 -6.68 11.23 30.27
N ASP A 296 -5.50 11.61 29.80
CA ASP A 296 -4.97 12.96 29.96
C ASP A 296 -5.73 13.99 29.13
N LEU A 297 -6.11 13.64 27.90
CA LEU A 297 -6.94 14.54 27.08
C LEU A 297 -8.35 14.67 27.63
N GLN A 298 -8.90 13.64 28.29
CA GLN A 298 -10.16 13.79 29.03
C GLN A 298 -10.01 14.76 30.20
N LEU A 299 -8.92 14.66 30.97
CA LEU A 299 -8.62 15.61 32.04
C LEU A 299 -8.35 17.03 31.52
N ALA A 300 -7.71 17.17 30.37
CA ALA A 300 -7.46 18.46 29.73
C ALA A 300 -8.76 19.19 29.34
N ARG A 301 -9.82 18.45 29.00
CA ARG A 301 -11.16 19.05 28.80
C ARG A 301 -11.72 19.62 30.10
N VAL A 302 -11.57 18.88 31.21
CA VAL A 302 -12.00 19.34 32.54
C VAL A 302 -11.13 20.52 33.00
N ALA A 303 -9.90 20.63 32.51
CA ALA A 303 -8.97 21.71 32.80
C ALA A 303 -9.37 23.07 32.21
N VAL A 304 -10.18 23.10 31.15
CA VAL A 304 -10.47 24.32 30.37
C VAL A 304 -10.87 25.53 31.24
N PRO A 305 -11.73 25.40 32.27
CA PRO A 305 -12.11 26.54 33.11
C PRO A 305 -10.97 27.14 33.94
N CYS A 306 -9.85 26.41 34.13
CA CYS A 306 -8.70 26.88 34.89
C CYS A 306 -7.78 27.83 34.08
N PHE A 307 -7.99 27.91 32.76
CA PHE A 307 -7.17 28.70 31.85
C PHE A 307 -7.99 29.80 31.16
N PRO A 308 -7.36 30.91 30.75
CA PRO A 308 -7.99 31.92 29.92
C PRO A 308 -8.55 31.34 28.59
N PRO A 309 -9.72 31.80 28.11
CA PRO A 309 -10.31 31.29 26.86
C PRO A 309 -9.43 31.49 25.61
N ASP A 310 -8.64 32.56 25.57
CA ASP A 310 -7.71 32.87 24.48
C ASP A 310 -6.54 31.87 24.39
N TYR A 311 -6.29 31.08 25.44
CA TYR A 311 -5.23 30.07 25.42
C TYR A 311 -5.59 28.85 24.56
N GLN A 312 -6.89 28.59 24.35
CA GLN A 312 -7.39 27.38 23.67
C GLN A 312 -6.69 26.11 24.20
N ILE A 313 -6.67 26.00 25.54
CA ILE A 313 -5.76 25.06 26.22
C ILE A 313 -6.01 23.60 25.83
N TYR A 314 -7.27 23.23 25.55
CA TYR A 314 -7.61 21.88 25.13
C TYR A 314 -6.97 21.53 23.79
N ASP A 315 -7.17 22.37 22.77
CA ASP A 315 -6.56 22.19 21.46
C ASP A 315 -5.04 22.18 21.57
N ARG A 316 -4.47 23.05 22.40
CA ARG A 316 -3.02 23.08 22.64
C ARG A 316 -2.51 21.78 23.26
N PHE A 317 -3.21 21.19 24.22
CA PHE A 317 -2.86 19.86 24.75
C PHE A 317 -2.95 18.78 23.67
N VAL A 318 -3.99 18.78 22.83
CA VAL A 318 -4.10 17.84 21.69
C VAL A 318 -2.87 17.94 20.79
N HIS A 319 -2.46 19.16 20.42
CA HIS A 319 -1.25 19.38 19.61
C HIS A 319 0.04 18.99 20.34
N MET A 320 0.18 19.27 21.64
CA MET A 320 1.35 18.86 22.44
C MET A 320 1.48 17.34 22.47
N TYR A 321 0.42 16.60 22.82
CA TYR A 321 0.45 15.13 22.83
C TYR A 321 0.73 14.56 21.45
N HIS A 322 0.09 15.12 20.40
CA HIS A 322 0.34 14.72 19.03
C HIS A 322 1.80 14.94 18.61
N ASN A 323 2.37 16.12 18.86
CA ASN A 323 3.75 16.43 18.50
C ASN A 323 4.76 15.55 19.27
N CYS A 324 4.54 15.34 20.57
CA CYS A 324 5.40 14.50 21.39
C CYS A 324 5.37 13.04 20.93
N ILE A 325 4.20 12.46 20.67
CA ILE A 325 4.11 11.08 20.21
C ILE A 325 4.68 10.93 18.80
N CYS A 326 4.44 11.89 17.89
CA CYS A 326 5.04 11.86 16.57
C CYS A 326 6.55 11.92 16.63
N LYS A 327 7.12 12.81 17.46
CA LYS A 327 8.57 12.88 17.67
C LYS A 327 9.11 11.54 18.17
N ARG A 328 8.48 10.93 19.18
CA ARG A 328 8.93 9.64 19.72
C ARG A 328 8.82 8.50 18.72
N LEU A 329 7.73 8.43 17.96
CA LEU A 329 7.57 7.41 16.92
C LEU A 329 8.54 7.58 15.77
N ARG A 330 8.94 8.81 15.43
CA ARG A 330 10.01 9.07 14.46
C ARG A 330 11.37 8.57 14.95
N GLU A 331 11.67 8.72 16.24
CA GLU A 331 12.88 8.15 16.86
C GLU A 331 12.87 6.62 16.76
N ILE A 332 11.76 5.97 17.15
CA ILE A 332 11.60 4.50 17.05
C ILE A 332 11.69 4.04 15.57
N ALA A 333 11.08 4.77 14.64
CA ALA A 333 11.11 4.43 13.21
C ALA A 333 12.50 4.60 12.57
N ALA A 334 13.40 5.39 13.18
CA ALA A 334 14.78 5.56 12.72
C ALA A 334 15.70 4.41 13.19
N GLU A 335 15.28 3.65 14.19
CA GLU A 335 16.03 2.49 14.69
C GLU A 335 15.81 1.25 13.82
N LYS A 336 16.68 0.25 13.98
CA LYS A 336 16.53 -1.05 13.32
C LYS A 336 15.49 -1.90 14.06
N LEU A 337 14.27 -1.92 13.52
CA LEU A 337 13.14 -2.67 14.06
C LEU A 337 13.17 -4.15 13.66
N GLU A 338 12.77 -5.02 14.58
CA GLU A 338 12.42 -6.41 14.29
C GLU A 338 11.05 -6.49 13.61
N LYS A 339 10.74 -7.62 12.95
CA LYS A 339 9.47 -7.77 12.22
C LYS A 339 8.25 -7.63 13.13
N SER A 340 8.31 -8.16 14.36
CA SER A 340 7.25 -8.03 15.36
C SER A 340 7.02 -6.57 15.75
N GLU A 341 8.10 -5.81 16.00
CA GLU A 341 8.05 -4.39 16.35
C GLU A 341 7.53 -3.55 15.19
N LEU A 342 7.97 -3.85 13.96
CA LEU A 342 7.51 -3.19 12.75
C LEU A 342 5.99 -3.38 12.54
N VAL A 343 5.49 -4.60 12.77
CA VAL A 343 4.05 -4.90 12.73
C VAL A 343 3.28 -4.10 13.79
N GLN A 344 3.80 -4.06 15.02
CA GLN A 344 3.18 -3.32 16.13
C GLN A 344 3.13 -1.81 15.84
N LEU A 345 4.23 -1.24 15.34
CA LEU A 345 4.32 0.18 15.00
C LEU A 345 3.36 0.56 13.86
N LEU A 346 3.39 -0.19 12.75
CA LEU A 346 2.54 0.09 11.59
C LEU A 346 1.06 -0.04 11.95
N SER A 347 0.68 -1.11 12.67
CA SER A 347 -0.70 -1.31 13.14
C SER A 347 -1.16 -0.17 14.06
N TRP A 348 -0.30 0.28 14.98
CA TRP A 348 -0.65 1.37 15.88
C TRP A 348 -0.83 2.71 15.16
N ILE A 349 0.05 3.04 14.20
CA ILE A 349 -0.09 4.26 13.39
C ILE A 349 -1.40 4.26 12.60
N GLN A 350 -1.78 3.11 12.04
CA GLN A 350 -3.06 2.96 11.32
C GLN A 350 -4.28 3.17 12.24
N ASN A 351 -4.18 2.75 13.49
CA ASN A 351 -5.27 2.85 14.46
C ASN A 351 -5.22 4.14 15.31
N TYR A 352 -4.20 4.99 15.13
CA TYR A 352 -4.02 6.24 15.88
C TYR A 352 -5.22 7.20 15.76
N GLY A 353 -5.77 7.33 14.55
CA GLY A 353 -6.98 8.13 14.30
C GLY A 353 -8.30 7.45 14.65
N GLY A 354 -8.27 6.18 15.09
CA GLY A 354 -9.45 5.34 15.33
C GLY A 354 -10.18 5.60 16.65
N GLU A 355 -11.30 4.90 16.86
CA GLU A 355 -12.19 5.09 18.03
C GLU A 355 -11.51 4.79 19.38
N GLU A 356 -10.45 3.99 19.41
CA GLU A 356 -9.74 3.60 20.63
C GLU A 356 -8.71 4.64 21.12
N LEU A 357 -8.40 5.66 20.30
CA LEU A 357 -7.44 6.72 20.61
C LEU A 357 -7.98 8.12 20.28
N LEU A 358 -7.46 8.83 19.26
CA LEU A 358 -7.85 10.22 18.98
C LEU A 358 -9.28 10.33 18.44
N GLY A 359 -9.76 9.32 17.73
CA GLY A 359 -11.14 9.24 17.24
C GLY A 359 -12.15 8.88 18.32
N ASN A 360 -11.74 8.77 19.59
CA ASN A 360 -12.64 8.48 20.69
C ASN A 360 -13.70 9.59 20.84
N ARG A 361 -14.97 9.20 20.82
CA ARG A 361 -16.12 10.12 20.88
C ARG A 361 -16.11 11.03 22.12
N ARG A 362 -15.48 10.58 23.22
CA ARG A 362 -15.34 11.39 24.45
C ARG A 362 -14.38 12.56 24.29
N LEU A 363 -13.43 12.46 23.37
CA LEU A 363 -12.45 13.52 23.10
C LEU A 363 -13.04 14.59 22.17
N GLN A 364 -13.95 14.25 21.26
CA GLN A 364 -14.53 15.18 20.27
C GLN A 364 -13.44 15.87 19.41
N ILE A 365 -12.38 15.14 19.07
CA ILE A 365 -11.30 15.60 18.19
C ILE A 365 -11.66 15.20 16.76
N ASN A 366 -11.48 16.12 15.81
CA ASN A 366 -11.49 15.78 14.40
C ASN A 366 -10.14 15.16 14.02
N SER A 367 -9.99 13.85 14.25
CA SER A 367 -8.73 13.13 14.04
C SER A 367 -8.29 13.14 12.57
N SER A 368 -9.21 13.14 11.61
CA SER A 368 -8.87 13.18 10.19
C SER A 368 -8.22 14.51 9.80
N ALA A 369 -8.81 15.64 10.21
CA ALA A 369 -8.24 16.96 9.89
C ALA A 369 -6.84 17.15 10.49
N LEU A 370 -6.64 16.70 11.74
CA LEU A 370 -5.33 16.78 12.40
C LEU A 370 -4.25 15.96 11.67
N LEU A 371 -4.62 14.77 11.18
CA LEU A 371 -3.69 13.88 10.49
C LEU A 371 -3.39 14.30 9.05
N ASP A 372 -4.30 15.03 8.42
CA ASP A 372 -4.07 15.65 7.11
C ASP A 372 -3.06 16.79 7.21
N ASP A 373 -3.16 17.62 8.26
CA ASP A 373 -2.23 18.74 8.50
C ASP A 373 -0.86 18.27 9.01
N SER A 374 -0.86 17.34 9.98
CA SER A 374 0.35 16.80 10.62
C SER A 374 0.28 15.28 10.70
N PRO A 375 0.80 14.56 9.69
CA PRO A 375 0.82 13.10 9.73
C PRO A 375 1.82 12.58 10.77
N VAL A 376 1.50 11.45 11.40
CA VAL A 376 2.33 10.83 12.45
C VAL A 376 3.77 10.62 11.99
N LEU A 377 3.91 10.02 10.82
CA LEU A 377 5.15 9.84 10.09
C LEU A 377 5.02 10.42 8.68
N SER A 378 6.15 10.84 8.11
CA SER A 378 6.17 11.29 6.71
C SER A 378 5.80 10.14 5.76
N LYS A 379 5.24 10.46 4.59
CA LYS A 379 4.90 9.47 3.56
C LYS A 379 6.12 8.66 3.09
N SER A 380 7.31 9.27 3.08
CA SER A 380 8.56 8.60 2.72
C SER A 380 9.02 7.63 3.82
N THR A 381 8.96 8.02 5.09
CA THR A 381 9.30 7.13 6.22
C THR A 381 8.34 5.94 6.27
N LEU A 382 7.02 6.17 6.16
CA LEU A 382 6.03 5.09 6.11
C LEU A 382 6.28 4.12 4.95
N SER A 383 6.57 4.67 3.77
CA SER A 383 6.93 3.87 2.59
C SER A 383 8.15 3.00 2.86
N SER A 384 9.22 3.54 3.45
CA SER A 384 10.42 2.79 3.79
C SER A 384 10.17 1.68 4.81
N LEU A 385 9.29 1.91 5.79
CA LEU A 385 8.89 0.89 6.78
C LEU A 385 8.08 -0.24 6.11
N HIS A 386 7.17 0.08 5.19
CA HIS A 386 6.45 -0.92 4.41
C HIS A 386 7.39 -1.74 3.51
N ASP A 387 8.35 -1.09 2.84
CA ASP A 387 9.34 -1.77 2.00
C ASP A 387 10.21 -2.71 2.85
N CYS A 388 10.65 -2.27 4.04
CA CYS A 388 11.36 -3.11 5.00
C CYS A 388 10.54 -4.33 5.45
N PHE A 389 9.25 -4.14 5.76
CA PHE A 389 8.34 -5.24 6.12
C PHE A 389 8.20 -6.28 5.00
N ILE A 390 8.07 -5.79 3.77
CA ILE A 390 7.98 -6.63 2.56
C ILE A 390 9.26 -7.43 2.38
N ASP A 391 10.43 -6.81 2.51
CA ASP A 391 11.72 -7.49 2.35
C ASP A 391 11.99 -8.52 3.44
N MET A 392 11.71 -8.20 4.71
CA MET A 392 11.80 -9.17 5.81
C MET A 392 10.86 -10.35 5.59
N THR A 393 9.64 -10.09 5.12
CA THR A 393 8.66 -11.14 4.79
C THR A 393 9.11 -12.03 3.65
N ARG A 394 9.65 -11.45 2.57
CA ARG A 394 10.21 -12.22 1.45
C ARG A 394 11.31 -13.16 1.93
N ASN A 395 12.21 -12.68 2.79
CA ASN A 395 13.30 -13.48 3.34
C ASN A 395 12.79 -14.59 4.26
N ASP A 396 11.83 -14.30 5.15
CA ASP A 396 11.21 -15.31 6.01
C ASP A 396 10.56 -16.42 5.20
N MET A 397 9.77 -16.06 4.18
CA MET A 397 9.14 -17.02 3.27
C MET A 397 10.19 -17.88 2.57
N LYS A 398 11.26 -17.28 2.04
CA LYS A 398 12.34 -18.01 1.38
C LYS A 398 12.99 -19.04 2.32
N ILE A 399 13.44 -18.62 3.50
CA ILE A 399 14.12 -19.50 4.48
C ILE A 399 13.20 -20.65 4.88
N TRP A 400 11.93 -20.33 5.10
CA TRP A 400 10.97 -21.29 5.59
C TRP A 400 10.55 -22.28 4.49
N LEU A 401 10.44 -21.84 3.22
CA LEU A 401 10.23 -22.69 2.06
C LEU A 401 11.41 -23.64 1.83
N GLU A 402 12.65 -23.14 1.97
CA GLU A 402 13.86 -23.96 1.89
C GLU A 402 13.89 -25.05 2.98
N LYS A 403 13.53 -24.70 4.22
CA LYS A 403 13.44 -25.67 5.33
C LYS A 403 12.34 -26.71 5.10
N THR A 404 11.17 -26.29 4.64
CA THR A 404 10.05 -27.19 4.34
C THR A 404 10.42 -28.17 3.24
N LEU A 405 11.04 -27.70 2.16
CA LEU A 405 11.50 -28.56 1.08
C LEU A 405 12.63 -29.51 1.53
N SER A 406 13.50 -29.09 2.45
CA SER A 406 14.51 -29.98 3.03
C SER A 406 13.87 -31.10 3.84
N ALA A 407 12.88 -30.78 4.68
CA ALA A 407 12.15 -31.77 5.47
C ALA A 407 11.40 -32.78 4.57
N GLU A 408 10.76 -32.30 3.50
CA GLU A 408 10.12 -33.16 2.50
C GLU A 408 11.12 -34.13 1.85
N LYS A 409 12.31 -33.65 1.44
CA LYS A 409 13.34 -34.52 0.88
C LYS A 409 13.77 -35.60 1.87
N ASP A 410 13.92 -35.26 3.14
CA ASP A 410 14.29 -36.23 4.17
C ASP A 410 13.18 -37.26 4.35
N ASP A 411 11.91 -36.83 4.36
CA ASP A 411 10.73 -37.70 4.46
C ASP A 411 10.62 -38.68 3.30
N TRP A 412 10.87 -38.25 2.05
CA TRP A 412 10.86 -39.14 0.87
C TRP A 412 11.89 -40.27 0.96
N ASN A 413 12.95 -40.10 1.77
CA ASN A 413 14.00 -41.10 1.98
C ASN A 413 13.78 -41.97 3.24
N LYS A 414 12.71 -41.79 4.01
CA LYS A 414 12.43 -42.58 5.23
C LYS A 414 11.85 -43.97 4.96
N HIS A 415 11.47 -44.28 3.71
CA HIS A 415 10.81 -45.53 3.32
C HIS A 415 9.52 -45.80 4.12
N VAL A 416 8.80 -44.74 4.45
CA VAL A 416 7.49 -44.81 5.12
C VAL A 416 6.44 -44.45 4.08
N ARG A 417 5.37 -45.23 4.02
CA ARG A 417 4.22 -44.95 3.15
C ARG A 417 3.60 -43.61 3.55
N PRO A 418 3.29 -42.70 2.60
CA PRO A 418 2.65 -41.43 2.92
C PRO A 418 1.28 -41.59 3.56
N ASP A 419 0.83 -40.55 4.26
CA ASP A 419 -0.47 -40.52 4.92
C ASP A 419 -1.62 -40.44 3.90
N GLU A 420 -2.77 -41.03 4.23
CA GLU A 420 -4.00 -40.99 3.44
C GLU A 420 -4.97 -39.95 4.00
N ASP A 421 -5.60 -39.17 3.12
CA ASP A 421 -6.67 -38.25 3.49
C ASP A 421 -8.02 -38.99 3.69
N ASN A 422 -9.07 -38.25 4.04
CA ASN A 422 -10.41 -38.83 4.25
C ASN A 422 -11.02 -39.50 3.01
N PHE A 423 -10.44 -39.25 1.83
CA PHE A 423 -10.86 -39.83 0.55
C PHE A 423 -9.88 -40.92 0.08
N GLY A 424 -8.89 -41.28 0.89
CA GLY A 424 -7.89 -42.28 0.57
C GLY A 424 -6.78 -41.78 -0.36
N TYR A 425 -6.63 -40.48 -0.59
CA TYR A 425 -5.53 -39.95 -1.41
C TYR A 425 -4.27 -39.74 -0.58
N PHE A 426 -3.12 -40.13 -1.11
CA PHE A 426 -1.85 -39.87 -0.43
C PHE A 426 -1.51 -38.38 -0.45
N TYR A 427 -1.01 -37.86 0.68
CA TYR A 427 -0.58 -36.48 0.80
C TYR A 427 0.65 -36.34 1.71
N THR A 428 1.27 -35.17 1.69
CA THR A 428 2.24 -34.77 2.71
C THR A 428 1.88 -33.40 3.28
N SER A 429 2.62 -32.96 4.29
CA SER A 429 2.36 -31.68 4.96
C SER A 429 2.71 -30.45 4.10
N LEU A 430 3.44 -30.60 2.99
CA LEU A 430 3.96 -29.50 2.17
C LEU A 430 2.92 -28.44 1.78
N PRO A 431 1.76 -28.75 1.16
CA PRO A 431 0.81 -27.71 0.76
C PRO A 431 0.21 -26.96 1.96
N ASN A 432 -0.15 -27.71 3.02
CA ASN A 432 -0.77 -27.14 4.22
C ASN A 432 0.18 -26.20 4.96
N ILE A 433 1.43 -26.64 5.10
CA ILE A 433 2.51 -25.83 5.63
C ILE A 433 2.59 -24.60 4.73
N MET A 434 2.88 -24.75 3.43
CA MET A 434 3.19 -23.64 2.51
C MET A 434 2.12 -22.54 2.48
N PHE A 435 0.86 -22.93 2.32
CA PHE A 435 -0.25 -21.98 2.26
C PHE A 435 -0.73 -21.52 3.65
N GLY A 436 -0.41 -22.26 4.71
CA GLY A 436 -0.58 -21.79 6.08
C GLY A 436 0.26 -20.55 6.38
N MET A 437 1.54 -20.57 5.97
CA MET A 437 2.43 -19.42 6.16
C MET A 437 1.97 -18.19 5.38
N LEU A 438 1.49 -18.37 4.15
CA LEU A 438 0.94 -17.29 3.33
C LEU A 438 -0.20 -16.58 4.07
N ARG A 439 -1.19 -17.36 4.52
CA ARG A 439 -2.34 -16.86 5.27
C ARG A 439 -1.94 -16.10 6.53
N ASP A 440 -0.99 -16.62 7.32
CA ASP A 440 -0.49 -15.92 8.50
C ASP A 440 0.18 -14.58 8.17
N THR A 441 0.82 -14.50 7.01
CA THR A 441 1.49 -13.29 6.55
C THR A 441 0.49 -12.28 5.99
N ASP A 442 -0.54 -12.74 5.27
CA ASP A 442 -1.64 -11.90 4.79
C ASP A 442 -2.44 -11.29 5.94
N ILE A 443 -2.68 -12.06 7.01
CA ILE A 443 -3.31 -11.55 8.24
C ILE A 443 -2.46 -10.41 8.82
N LYS A 444 -1.14 -10.61 8.95
CA LYS A 444 -0.24 -9.55 9.45
C LYS A 444 -0.22 -8.33 8.54
N LEU A 445 -0.24 -8.52 7.22
CA LEU A 445 -0.36 -7.43 6.26
C LEU A 445 -1.64 -6.63 6.50
N TRP A 446 -2.79 -7.29 6.66
CA TRP A 446 -4.07 -6.64 6.88
C TRP A 446 -4.03 -5.69 8.08
N PHE A 447 -3.40 -6.11 9.18
CA PHE A 447 -3.21 -5.26 10.36
C PHE A 447 -2.23 -4.10 10.14
N CYS A 448 -1.18 -4.29 9.35
CA CYS A 448 -0.15 -3.27 9.09
C CYS A 448 -0.52 -2.27 7.99
N CYS A 449 -1.35 -2.69 7.04
CA CYS A 449 -1.55 -2.04 5.76
C CYS A 449 -3.05 -2.00 5.42
N LYS A 450 -3.82 -1.12 6.07
CA LYS A 450 -5.12 -0.67 5.54
C LYS A 450 -4.97 0.20 4.29
N SER A 451 -3.75 0.70 4.05
CA SER A 451 -3.39 1.51 2.89
C SER A 451 -3.47 0.70 1.58
N LYS A 452 -4.35 1.15 0.67
CA LYS A 452 -4.50 0.62 -0.68
C LYS A 452 -3.21 0.64 -1.52
N GLN A 453 -2.24 1.48 -1.15
CA GLN A 453 -1.05 1.72 -1.98
C GLN A 453 0.04 0.64 -1.84
N SER A 454 0.11 -0.07 -0.70
CA SER A 454 1.18 -1.03 -0.41
C SER A 454 0.74 -2.49 -0.58
N THR A 455 -0.57 -2.77 -0.55
CA THR A 455 -1.14 -4.11 -0.71
C THR A 455 -0.74 -4.79 -2.02
N PRO A 456 -0.78 -4.13 -3.21
CA PRO A 456 -0.45 -4.78 -4.48
C PRO A 456 1.01 -5.25 -4.56
N MET A 457 1.94 -4.45 -4.02
CA MET A 457 3.37 -4.81 -3.98
C MET A 457 3.64 -6.01 -3.08
N PHE A 458 2.92 -6.11 -1.96
CA PHE A 458 3.03 -7.26 -1.09
C PHE A 458 2.48 -8.53 -1.77
N LEU A 459 1.27 -8.47 -2.32
CA LEU A 459 0.65 -9.59 -3.02
C LEU A 459 1.53 -10.11 -4.15
N LEU A 460 2.13 -9.21 -4.94
CA LEU A 460 3.08 -9.56 -5.98
C LEU A 460 4.33 -10.28 -5.43
N ASN A 461 4.89 -9.80 -4.32
CA ASN A 461 6.03 -10.46 -3.68
C ASN A 461 5.68 -11.84 -3.13
N THR A 462 4.50 -11.97 -2.55
CA THR A 462 3.96 -13.25 -2.07
C THR A 462 3.85 -14.26 -3.21
N VAL A 463 3.25 -13.88 -4.35
CA VAL A 463 3.17 -14.72 -5.55
C VAL A 463 4.57 -15.07 -6.08
N ASN A 464 5.48 -14.10 -6.10
CA ASN A 464 6.85 -14.34 -6.56
C ASN A 464 7.63 -15.32 -5.66
N SER A 465 7.40 -15.28 -4.34
CA SER A 465 7.99 -16.22 -3.37
C SER A 465 7.51 -17.65 -3.61
N LEU A 466 6.30 -17.85 -4.15
CA LEU A 466 5.76 -19.16 -4.49
C LEU A 466 6.36 -19.79 -5.75
N ASN A 467 7.28 -19.11 -6.43
CA ASN A 467 8.10 -19.73 -7.49
C ASN A 467 9.02 -20.87 -7.01
N VAL A 468 8.92 -21.28 -5.74
CA VAL A 468 9.49 -22.50 -5.17
C VAL A 468 9.12 -23.77 -5.94
N VAL A 469 8.04 -23.76 -6.74
CA VAL A 469 7.67 -24.88 -7.63
C VAL A 469 8.85 -25.42 -8.44
N VAL A 470 9.77 -24.55 -8.89
CA VAL A 470 10.98 -24.97 -9.62
C VAL A 470 11.93 -25.77 -8.71
N CYS A 471 12.08 -25.36 -7.45
CA CYS A 471 12.89 -26.08 -6.48
C CYS A 471 12.27 -27.44 -6.11
N VAL A 472 10.94 -27.50 -5.97
CA VAL A 472 10.19 -28.75 -5.75
C VAL A 472 10.38 -29.70 -6.93
N LEU A 473 10.21 -29.19 -8.16
CA LEU A 473 10.43 -29.95 -9.39
C LEU A 473 11.83 -30.56 -9.47
N ASN A 474 12.86 -29.76 -9.23
CA ASN A 474 14.24 -30.23 -9.22
C ASN A 474 14.48 -31.28 -8.12
N ALA A 475 13.83 -31.12 -6.96
CA ALA A 475 13.96 -32.04 -5.83
C ALA A 475 13.42 -33.43 -6.16
N PHE A 476 12.18 -33.54 -6.64
CA PHE A 476 11.60 -34.85 -6.94
C PHE A 476 12.16 -35.45 -8.24
N THR A 477 12.65 -34.63 -9.16
CA THR A 477 13.43 -35.11 -10.32
C THR A 477 14.72 -35.78 -9.87
N ALA A 478 15.46 -35.17 -8.93
CA ALA A 478 16.66 -35.78 -8.36
C ALA A 478 16.34 -37.07 -7.56
N TYR A 479 15.19 -37.10 -6.87
CA TYR A 479 14.70 -38.31 -6.19
C TYR A 479 14.44 -39.44 -7.21
N ARG A 480 13.74 -39.15 -8.30
CA ARG A 480 13.51 -40.09 -9.41
C ARG A 480 14.82 -40.59 -10.02
N THR A 481 15.79 -39.71 -10.30
CA THR A 481 17.08 -40.14 -10.88
C THR A 481 17.79 -41.16 -9.97
N LYS A 482 17.85 -40.90 -8.66
CA LYS A 482 18.46 -41.84 -7.70
C LYS A 482 17.72 -43.18 -7.62
N TYR A 483 16.40 -43.17 -7.77
CA TYR A 483 15.60 -44.40 -7.81
C TYR A 483 15.99 -45.30 -8.99
N PHE A 484 16.06 -44.74 -10.20
CA PHE A 484 16.43 -45.51 -11.40
C PHE A 484 17.91 -45.91 -11.44
N GLU A 485 18.79 -45.24 -10.69
CA GLU A 485 20.17 -45.69 -10.47
C GLU A 485 20.23 -46.98 -9.62
N ASN A 486 19.44 -47.05 -8.54
CA ASN A 486 19.38 -48.24 -7.70
C ASN A 486 18.04 -48.36 -6.96
N ARG A 487 17.12 -49.15 -7.53
CA ARG A 487 15.76 -49.34 -7.00
C ARG A 487 15.72 -49.95 -5.60
N ASN A 488 16.71 -50.76 -5.22
CA ASN A 488 16.76 -51.42 -3.91
C ASN A 488 16.84 -50.42 -2.75
N ASN A 489 17.28 -49.20 -3.02
CA ASN A 489 17.40 -48.13 -2.03
C ASN A 489 16.08 -47.40 -1.79
N PHE A 490 14.98 -47.70 -2.50
CA PHE A 490 13.70 -47.00 -2.35
C PHE A 490 12.55 -48.00 -2.35
N ARG A 491 11.97 -48.24 -1.17
CA ARG A 491 10.86 -49.20 -1.02
C ARG A 491 9.48 -48.64 -1.36
N GLU A 492 9.29 -47.34 -1.15
CA GLU A 492 7.99 -46.66 -1.24
C GLU A 492 8.00 -45.58 -2.34
N PHE A 493 8.71 -45.82 -3.44
CA PHE A 493 8.85 -44.82 -4.52
C PHE A 493 7.50 -44.45 -5.13
N THR A 494 6.70 -45.44 -5.54
CA THR A 494 5.38 -45.24 -6.17
C THR A 494 4.46 -44.45 -5.24
N SER A 495 4.27 -44.92 -3.98
CA SER A 495 3.47 -44.23 -2.97
C SER A 495 3.92 -42.77 -2.76
N THR A 496 5.22 -42.53 -2.66
CA THR A 496 5.79 -41.18 -2.47
C THR A 496 5.56 -40.28 -3.68
N MET A 497 5.76 -40.80 -4.89
CA MET A 497 5.55 -40.03 -6.12
C MET A 497 4.06 -39.70 -6.34
N ILE A 498 3.15 -40.58 -5.94
CA ILE A 498 1.70 -40.31 -5.90
C ILE A 498 1.40 -39.16 -4.93
N ALA A 499 1.95 -39.19 -3.71
CA ALA A 499 1.77 -38.11 -2.74
C ALA A 499 2.29 -36.76 -3.28
N ILE A 500 3.45 -36.77 -3.96
CA ILE A 500 4.00 -35.58 -4.62
C ILE A 500 3.03 -35.06 -5.70
N ALA A 501 2.51 -35.92 -6.57
CA ALA A 501 1.55 -35.50 -7.60
C ALA A 501 0.26 -34.88 -7.00
N ASN A 502 -0.30 -35.51 -5.95
CA ASN A 502 -1.47 -35.02 -5.25
C ASN A 502 -1.23 -33.69 -4.51
N ASN A 503 -0.05 -33.53 -3.90
CA ASN A 503 0.36 -32.28 -3.25
C ASN A 503 0.47 -31.13 -4.25
N LEU A 504 1.06 -31.38 -5.42
CA LEU A 504 1.17 -30.39 -6.49
C LEU A 504 -0.21 -29.96 -7.00
N GLN A 505 -1.17 -30.88 -7.10
CA GLN A 505 -2.56 -30.54 -7.42
C GLN A 505 -3.21 -29.71 -6.31
N THR A 506 -2.98 -30.05 -5.03
CA THR A 506 -3.45 -29.26 -3.89
C THR A 506 -2.87 -27.84 -3.90
N CYS A 507 -1.64 -27.66 -4.38
CA CYS A 507 -1.02 -26.34 -4.58
C CYS A 507 -1.71 -25.52 -5.68
N ILE A 508 -2.21 -26.16 -6.75
CA ILE A 508 -3.02 -25.49 -7.79
C ILE A 508 -4.33 -24.99 -7.17
N GLU A 509 -5.08 -25.87 -6.50
CA GLU A 509 -6.35 -25.53 -5.84
C GLU A 509 -6.18 -24.39 -4.82
N SER A 510 -5.08 -24.43 -4.05
CA SER A 510 -4.77 -23.39 -3.05
C SER A 510 -4.36 -22.06 -3.69
N THR A 511 -3.65 -22.10 -4.82
CA THR A 511 -3.29 -20.91 -5.61
C THR A 511 -4.53 -20.28 -6.24
N ASP A 512 -5.49 -21.08 -6.73
CA ASP A 512 -6.77 -20.59 -7.27
C ASP A 512 -7.63 -19.94 -6.18
N LYS A 513 -7.72 -20.55 -4.99
CA LYS A 513 -8.39 -19.93 -3.83
C LYS A 513 -7.75 -18.59 -3.47
N TYR A 514 -6.43 -18.51 -3.48
CA TYR A 514 -5.71 -17.26 -3.25
C TYR A 514 -5.99 -16.22 -4.36
N MET A 515 -6.06 -16.64 -5.62
CA MET A 515 -6.45 -15.77 -6.74
C MET A 515 -7.85 -15.16 -6.54
N GLN A 516 -8.82 -15.95 -6.10
CA GLN A 516 -10.17 -15.47 -5.80
C GLN A 516 -10.15 -14.42 -4.67
N GLN A 517 -9.36 -14.64 -3.62
CA GLN A 517 -9.18 -13.66 -2.55
C GLN A 517 -8.55 -12.35 -3.03
N VAL A 518 -7.53 -12.43 -3.90
CA VAL A 518 -6.92 -11.25 -4.52
C VAL A 518 -7.93 -10.49 -5.38
N ARG A 519 -8.79 -11.21 -6.12
CA ARG A 519 -9.84 -10.59 -6.93
C ARG A 519 -10.83 -9.82 -6.06
N LEU A 520 -11.34 -10.43 -5.00
CA LEU A 520 -12.31 -9.80 -4.09
C LEU A 520 -11.71 -8.62 -3.30
N SER A 521 -10.43 -8.71 -2.92
CA SER A 521 -9.78 -7.66 -2.11
C SER A 521 -9.45 -6.38 -2.90
N MET A 522 -9.31 -6.45 -4.22
CA MET A 522 -8.94 -5.32 -5.09
C MET A 522 -10.09 -4.75 -5.94
N GLU A 523 -11.35 -5.18 -5.73
CA GLU A 523 -12.51 -4.75 -6.55
C GLU A 523 -12.94 -3.29 -6.35
N ASN A 524 -12.48 -2.61 -5.30
CA ASN A 524 -12.85 -1.23 -4.98
C ASN A 524 -11.81 -0.17 -5.43
N ASP A 525 -10.88 -0.51 -6.32
CA ASP A 525 -9.64 0.28 -6.55
C ASP A 525 -9.51 0.94 -7.94
N GLU A 526 -10.51 0.86 -8.82
CA GLU A 526 -10.40 1.42 -10.18
C GLU A 526 -10.58 2.94 -10.30
N GLN A 527 -10.91 3.68 -9.22
CA GLN A 527 -11.26 5.10 -9.32
C GLN A 527 -10.16 6.14 -9.00
N ASP A 528 -9.02 5.76 -8.41
CA ASP A 528 -7.97 6.72 -8.00
C ASP A 528 -6.60 6.43 -8.65
N SER A 529 -6.53 6.47 -9.98
CA SER A 529 -5.28 6.31 -10.73
C SER A 529 -4.74 7.65 -11.25
N SER A 530 -4.29 8.53 -10.36
CA SER A 530 -3.47 9.69 -10.76
C SER A 530 -2.40 10.03 -9.71
N VAL A 531 -1.35 9.21 -9.58
CA VAL A 531 -0.10 9.67 -8.96
C VAL A 531 1.10 9.14 -9.74
N ILE A 532 1.88 10.09 -10.26
CA ILE A 532 3.09 9.90 -11.06
C ILE A 532 4.25 9.45 -10.14
N GLY A 533 4.97 8.39 -10.54
CA GLY A 533 6.35 8.16 -10.08
C GLY A 533 6.67 6.87 -9.32
N ARG A 534 5.71 5.96 -9.08
CA ARG A 534 6.00 4.61 -8.53
C ARG A 534 5.61 3.52 -9.54
N ARG A 535 6.30 2.37 -9.52
CA ARG A 535 5.85 1.15 -10.23
C ARG A 535 4.51 0.74 -9.63
N ILE A 536 3.41 1.18 -10.23
CA ILE A 536 2.07 0.77 -9.84
C ILE A 536 1.94 -0.69 -10.28
N VAL A 537 1.92 -1.60 -9.32
CA VAL A 537 1.58 -3.00 -9.59
C VAL A 537 0.09 -3.04 -9.86
N THR A 538 -0.28 -3.40 -11.08
CA THR A 538 -1.68 -3.50 -11.47
C THR A 538 -2.27 -4.82 -11.01
N ARG A 539 -3.59 -4.85 -10.74
CA ARG A 539 -4.34 -6.08 -10.46
C ARG A 539 -4.09 -7.13 -11.56
N GLN A 540 -4.09 -6.71 -12.82
CA GLN A 540 -3.83 -7.58 -13.96
C GLN A 540 -2.43 -8.21 -13.89
N GLN A 541 -1.40 -7.44 -13.53
CA GLN A 541 -0.05 -7.99 -13.38
C GLN A 541 0.03 -9.09 -12.31
N ILE A 542 -0.74 -8.96 -11.22
CA ILE A 542 -0.77 -10.00 -10.17
C ILE A 542 -1.49 -11.25 -10.70
N ILE A 543 -2.63 -11.08 -11.36
CA ILE A 543 -3.39 -12.18 -11.98
C ILE A 543 -2.51 -12.93 -13.00
N ASP A 544 -1.85 -12.22 -13.89
CA ASP A 544 -0.96 -12.82 -14.90
C ASP A 544 0.19 -13.63 -14.26
N ASN A 545 0.72 -13.17 -13.12
CA ASN A 545 1.75 -13.92 -12.40
C ASN A 545 1.20 -15.16 -11.70
N ILE A 546 -0.03 -15.09 -11.18
CA ILE A 546 -0.71 -16.25 -10.60
C ILE A 546 -1.01 -17.29 -11.69
N ASP A 547 -1.50 -16.88 -12.86
CA ASP A 547 -1.74 -17.78 -14.00
C ASP A 547 -0.45 -18.46 -14.48
N ARG A 548 0.66 -17.72 -14.51
CA ARG A 548 2.00 -18.27 -14.78
C ARG A 548 2.43 -19.28 -13.70
N LEU A 549 2.16 -19.00 -12.43
CA LEU A 549 2.46 -19.90 -11.32
C LEU A 549 1.64 -21.21 -11.43
N ASN A 550 0.35 -21.11 -11.70
CA ASN A 550 -0.53 -22.27 -11.93
C ASN A 550 -0.09 -23.12 -13.11
N SER A 551 0.37 -22.49 -14.19
CA SER A 551 0.94 -23.19 -15.35
C SER A 551 2.21 -23.97 -14.96
N ARG A 552 3.04 -23.46 -14.05
CA ARG A 552 4.22 -24.16 -13.53
C ARG A 552 3.86 -25.32 -12.60
N TRP A 553 2.88 -25.14 -11.71
CA TRP A 553 2.36 -26.23 -10.88
C TRP A 553 1.79 -27.35 -11.73
N SER A 554 0.96 -26.99 -12.72
CA SER A 554 0.42 -27.94 -13.69
C SER A 554 1.56 -28.68 -14.37
N SER A 555 2.54 -27.97 -14.93
CA SER A 555 3.74 -28.56 -15.55
C SER A 555 4.42 -29.59 -14.64
N ALA A 556 4.57 -29.29 -13.35
CA ALA A 556 5.20 -30.18 -12.38
C ALA A 556 4.35 -31.44 -12.09
N VAL A 557 3.02 -31.34 -12.03
CA VAL A 557 2.10 -32.49 -11.92
C VAL A 557 2.33 -33.45 -13.09
N GLY A 558 2.38 -32.93 -14.32
CA GLY A 558 2.60 -33.76 -15.51
C GLY A 558 3.94 -34.50 -15.47
N VAL A 559 5.00 -33.87 -14.95
CA VAL A 559 6.30 -34.53 -14.78
C VAL A 559 6.23 -35.66 -13.73
N ALA A 560 5.54 -35.44 -12.61
CA ALA A 560 5.37 -36.47 -11.57
C ALA A 560 4.56 -37.68 -12.09
N VAL A 561 3.47 -37.43 -12.83
CA VAL A 561 2.67 -38.48 -13.49
C VAL A 561 3.51 -39.25 -14.51
N ASN A 562 4.35 -38.56 -15.29
CA ASN A 562 5.25 -39.21 -16.23
C ASN A 562 6.29 -40.11 -15.55
N PHE A 563 6.77 -39.75 -14.35
CA PHE A 563 7.69 -40.61 -13.59
C PHE A 563 7.01 -41.88 -13.08
N LEU A 564 5.74 -41.82 -12.70
CA LEU A 564 4.94 -43.02 -12.39
C LEU A 564 4.74 -43.89 -13.63
N LEU A 565 4.43 -43.28 -14.78
CA LEU A 565 4.31 -44.00 -16.04
C LEU A 565 5.63 -44.69 -16.43
N GLU A 566 6.75 -43.99 -16.28
CA GLU A 566 8.09 -44.48 -16.63
C GLU A 566 8.48 -45.70 -15.80
N GLU A 567 8.14 -45.73 -14.51
CA GLU A 567 8.36 -46.88 -13.63
C GLU A 567 7.67 -48.13 -14.19
N ILE A 568 6.37 -48.03 -14.51
CA ILE A 568 5.57 -49.12 -15.07
C ILE A 568 6.12 -49.53 -16.44
N CYS A 569 6.44 -48.56 -17.30
CA CYS A 569 6.93 -48.82 -18.65
C CYS A 569 8.27 -49.54 -18.66
N GLU A 570 9.15 -49.24 -17.70
CA GLU A 570 10.46 -49.88 -17.59
C GLU A 570 10.32 -51.36 -17.19
N ASP A 571 9.34 -51.69 -16.35
CA ASP A 571 9.02 -53.07 -15.96
C ASP A 571 8.31 -53.84 -17.08
N LEU A 572 7.46 -53.15 -17.84
CA LEU A 572 6.75 -53.72 -18.99
C LEU A 572 7.61 -53.81 -20.26
N ARG A 573 8.74 -53.12 -20.33
CA ARG A 573 9.63 -53.04 -21.50
C ARG A 573 9.91 -54.37 -22.19
N PRO A 574 10.30 -55.47 -21.51
CA PRO A 574 10.52 -56.76 -22.18
C PRO A 574 9.24 -57.28 -22.84
N HIS A 575 8.10 -57.20 -22.17
CA HIS A 575 6.82 -57.70 -22.69
C HIS A 575 6.24 -56.82 -23.81
N LEU A 576 6.39 -55.50 -23.71
CA LEU A 576 6.04 -54.56 -24.78
C LEU A 576 6.83 -54.83 -26.06
N SER A 577 8.12 -55.17 -25.93
CA SER A 577 8.96 -55.51 -27.09
C SER A 577 8.56 -56.82 -27.79
N GLU A 578 7.90 -57.73 -27.06
CA GLU A 578 7.38 -58.99 -27.61
C GLU A 578 6.06 -58.80 -28.37
N LEU A 579 5.32 -57.71 -28.14
CA LEU A 579 4.09 -57.40 -28.87
C LEU A 579 4.38 -57.29 -30.37
N PHE A 580 3.49 -57.91 -31.17
CA PHE A 580 3.59 -57.95 -32.63
C PHE A 580 4.96 -58.49 -33.14
N SER A 581 5.55 -59.44 -32.40
CA SER A 581 6.75 -60.17 -32.79
C SER A 581 6.43 -61.60 -33.26
N ARG A 582 7.44 -62.34 -33.73
CA ARG A 582 7.27 -63.76 -34.07
C ARG A 582 6.86 -64.61 -32.86
N LYS A 583 7.36 -64.31 -31.67
CA LYS A 583 6.97 -65.00 -30.43
C LYS A 583 5.50 -64.76 -30.08
N TRP A 584 5.04 -63.53 -30.27
CA TRP A 584 3.63 -63.16 -30.08
C TRP A 584 2.71 -63.91 -31.04
N LEU A 585 3.10 -64.05 -32.31
CA LEU A 585 2.31 -64.80 -33.30
C LEU A 585 2.15 -66.29 -32.93
N VAL A 586 3.19 -66.91 -32.37
CA VAL A 586 3.17 -68.31 -31.92
C VAL A 586 2.42 -68.48 -30.58
N GLY A 587 2.15 -67.39 -29.87
CA GLY A 587 1.27 -67.36 -28.70
C GLY A 587 1.96 -67.16 -27.35
N CYS A 588 2.90 -66.20 -27.23
CA CYS A 588 3.45 -65.82 -25.92
C CYS A 588 2.40 -65.17 -24.99
N SER A 589 2.67 -65.11 -23.69
CA SER A 589 1.76 -64.55 -22.67
C SER A 589 2.00 -63.05 -22.39
N ALA A 590 2.64 -62.32 -23.32
CA ALA A 590 3.07 -60.94 -23.08
C ALA A 590 1.89 -60.01 -22.74
N THR A 591 0.78 -60.12 -23.47
CA THR A 591 -0.43 -59.33 -23.22
C THR A 591 -1.03 -59.61 -21.84
N GLU A 592 -1.09 -60.88 -21.43
CA GLU A 592 -1.58 -61.29 -20.11
C GLU A 592 -0.69 -60.71 -19.00
N THR A 593 0.63 -60.82 -19.13
CA THR A 593 1.57 -60.27 -18.15
C THR A 593 1.44 -58.76 -18.04
N ILE A 594 1.31 -58.04 -19.17
CA ILE A 594 1.10 -56.59 -19.18
C ILE A 594 -0.16 -56.23 -18.38
N CYS A 595 -1.27 -56.94 -18.60
CA CYS A 595 -2.52 -56.64 -17.91
C CYS A 595 -2.41 -56.86 -16.40
N ILE A 596 -1.78 -57.95 -15.96
CA ILE A 596 -1.59 -58.26 -14.54
C ILE A 596 -0.70 -57.21 -13.87
N THR A 597 0.44 -56.88 -14.48
CA THR A 597 1.36 -55.88 -13.91
C THR A 597 0.71 -54.50 -13.80
N VAL A 598 -0.05 -54.05 -14.81
CA VAL A 598 -0.79 -52.78 -14.72
C VAL A 598 -1.85 -52.83 -13.61
N GLN A 599 -2.54 -53.95 -13.45
CA GLN A 599 -3.52 -54.16 -12.38
C GLN A 599 -2.87 -54.13 -10.99
N ASP A 600 -1.69 -54.71 -10.83
CA ASP A 600 -0.94 -54.71 -9.55
C ASP A 600 -0.52 -53.29 -9.16
N TYR A 601 0.05 -52.54 -10.11
CA TYR A 601 0.41 -51.13 -9.92
C TYR A 601 -0.82 -50.25 -9.60
N TYR A 602 -1.99 -50.58 -10.13
CA TYR A 602 -3.21 -49.82 -9.89
C TYR A 602 -3.65 -49.83 -8.41
N VAL A 603 -3.24 -50.84 -7.63
CA VAL A 603 -3.50 -50.89 -6.18
C VAL A 603 -2.97 -49.65 -5.47
N ASP A 604 -1.81 -49.13 -5.91
CA ASP A 604 -1.27 -47.87 -5.41
C ASP A 604 -1.84 -46.67 -6.18
N HIS A 605 -1.96 -46.74 -7.51
CA HIS A 605 -2.47 -45.62 -8.33
C HIS A 605 -3.91 -45.20 -8.00
N ARG A 606 -4.72 -46.05 -7.35
CA ARG A 606 -6.03 -45.65 -6.84
C ARG A 606 -5.95 -44.48 -5.85
N HIS A 607 -4.82 -44.32 -5.16
CA HIS A 607 -4.56 -43.23 -4.21
C HIS A 607 -4.16 -41.91 -4.91
N LEU A 608 -4.05 -41.87 -6.25
CA LEU A 608 -4.01 -40.62 -7.01
C LEU A 608 -5.39 -39.97 -7.05
N ARG A 609 -5.41 -38.64 -7.08
CA ARG A 609 -6.62 -37.87 -7.34
C ARG A 609 -7.21 -38.22 -8.73
N PRO A 610 -8.54 -38.11 -8.93
CA PRO A 610 -9.20 -38.61 -10.14
C PRO A 610 -8.63 -38.06 -11.45
N ALA A 611 -8.33 -36.76 -11.49
CA ALA A 611 -7.83 -36.08 -12.69
C ALA A 611 -6.42 -36.56 -13.10
N THR A 612 -5.51 -36.73 -12.14
CA THR A 612 -4.14 -37.23 -12.40
C THR A 612 -4.11 -38.74 -12.64
N ARG A 613 -4.98 -39.49 -11.96
CA ARG A 613 -5.21 -40.92 -12.20
C ARG A 613 -5.71 -41.18 -13.63
N CYS A 614 -6.71 -40.42 -14.07
CA CYS A 614 -7.22 -40.48 -15.44
C CYS A 614 -6.11 -40.21 -16.47
N ALA A 615 -5.25 -39.23 -16.21
CA ALA A 615 -4.14 -38.91 -17.10
C ALA A 615 -3.12 -40.05 -17.21
N LEU A 616 -2.72 -40.63 -16.08
CA LEU A 616 -1.80 -41.78 -16.03
C LEU A 616 -2.37 -42.98 -16.81
N LEU A 617 -3.65 -43.31 -16.59
CA LEU A 617 -4.30 -44.43 -17.29
C LEU A 617 -4.38 -44.20 -18.80
N MET A 618 -4.63 -42.96 -19.21
CA MET A 618 -4.75 -42.62 -20.63
C MET A 618 -3.39 -42.75 -21.33
N ASP A 619 -2.32 -42.28 -20.68
CA ASP A 619 -0.96 -42.41 -21.17
C ASP A 619 -0.47 -43.86 -21.21
N LEU A 620 -0.85 -44.68 -20.21
CA LEU A 620 -0.61 -46.13 -20.22
C LEU A 620 -1.29 -46.82 -21.40
N GLN A 621 -2.56 -46.50 -21.65
CA GLN A 621 -3.29 -47.03 -22.79
C GLN A 621 -2.61 -46.65 -24.12
N PHE A 622 -2.18 -45.39 -24.25
CA PHE A 622 -1.43 -44.92 -25.41
C PHE A 622 -0.10 -45.65 -25.59
N ARG A 623 0.61 -45.93 -24.50
CA ARG A 623 1.86 -46.68 -24.55
C ARG A 623 1.63 -48.10 -25.08
N ILE A 624 0.65 -48.81 -24.55
CA ILE A 624 0.37 -50.21 -24.94
C ILE A 624 -0.10 -50.27 -26.40
N VAL A 625 -1.08 -49.46 -26.81
CA VAL A 625 -1.58 -49.42 -28.19
C VAL A 625 -0.50 -48.91 -29.15
N GLY A 626 0.25 -47.90 -28.74
CA GLY A 626 1.34 -47.32 -29.51
C GLY A 626 2.45 -48.31 -29.83
N GLU A 627 2.75 -49.29 -28.97
CA GLU A 627 3.76 -50.32 -29.27
C GLU A 627 3.32 -51.27 -30.41
N TYR A 628 2.03 -51.60 -30.53
CA TYR A 628 1.51 -52.31 -31.71
C TYR A 628 1.71 -51.48 -32.97
N LEU A 629 1.34 -50.20 -32.93
CA LEU A 629 1.46 -49.29 -34.09
C LEU A 629 2.93 -49.07 -34.49
N LYS A 630 3.84 -48.90 -33.52
CA LYS A 630 5.29 -48.79 -33.76
C LYS A 630 5.85 -50.08 -34.36
N ALA A 631 5.41 -51.24 -33.89
CA ALA A 631 5.82 -52.53 -34.45
C ALA A 631 5.35 -52.69 -35.92
N ILE A 632 4.16 -52.18 -36.25
CA ILE A 632 3.63 -52.14 -37.62
C ILE A 632 4.43 -51.14 -38.48
N ASP A 633 4.64 -49.91 -38.01
CA ASP A 633 5.39 -48.87 -38.73
C ASP A 633 6.82 -49.33 -39.07
N SER A 634 7.49 -49.92 -38.08
CA SER A 634 8.83 -50.50 -38.22
C SER A 634 8.87 -51.83 -38.98
N ARG A 635 7.70 -52.38 -39.34
CA ARG A 635 7.54 -53.65 -40.06
C ARG A 635 8.26 -54.80 -39.35
N ARG A 636 8.14 -54.84 -38.02
CA ARG A 636 8.75 -55.86 -37.15
C ARG A 636 8.32 -57.29 -37.54
N LEU A 637 7.13 -57.42 -38.10
CA LEU A 637 6.57 -58.67 -38.58
C LEU A 637 5.89 -58.44 -39.94
N THR A 638 6.24 -59.27 -40.92
CA THR A 638 5.53 -59.38 -42.20
C THR A 638 5.05 -60.81 -42.33
N PHE A 639 3.83 -61.01 -42.81
CA PHE A 639 3.22 -62.33 -42.89
C PHE A 639 3.54 -62.98 -44.24
N ALA A 640 3.83 -64.28 -44.24
CA ALA A 640 4.20 -65.01 -45.46
C ALA A 640 3.02 -65.75 -46.09
N SER A 641 1.89 -65.89 -45.38
CA SER A 641 0.70 -66.57 -45.85
C SER A 641 -0.58 -66.01 -45.24
N TYR A 642 -1.72 -66.34 -45.84
CA TYR A 642 -3.04 -66.02 -45.28
C TYR A 642 -3.24 -66.60 -43.88
N ASP A 643 -2.80 -67.83 -43.60
CA ASP A 643 -2.98 -68.46 -42.29
C ASP A 643 -2.25 -67.69 -41.18
N GLU A 644 -1.05 -67.17 -41.48
CA GLU A 644 -0.34 -66.28 -40.54
C GLU A 644 -1.10 -64.96 -40.34
N ARG A 645 -1.64 -64.36 -41.42
CA ARG A 645 -2.46 -63.13 -41.33
C ARG A 645 -3.75 -63.33 -40.54
N ALA A 646 -4.45 -64.43 -40.75
CA ALA A 646 -5.68 -64.78 -40.04
C ALA A 646 -5.40 -65.01 -38.54
N THR A 647 -4.30 -65.70 -38.23
CA THR A 647 -3.85 -65.90 -36.84
C THR A 647 -3.50 -64.58 -36.17
N ALA A 648 -2.76 -63.70 -36.85
CA ALA A 648 -2.41 -62.37 -36.34
C ALA A 648 -3.65 -61.51 -36.09
N GLY A 649 -4.61 -61.46 -37.03
CA GLY A 649 -5.85 -60.71 -36.87
C GLY A 649 -6.69 -61.22 -35.69
N SER A 650 -6.84 -62.54 -35.54
CA SER A 650 -7.54 -63.13 -34.40
C SER A 650 -6.86 -62.79 -33.06
N ARG A 651 -5.51 -62.78 -33.04
CA ARG A 651 -4.74 -62.44 -31.83
C ARG A 651 -4.86 -60.97 -31.47
N MET A 652 -4.74 -60.07 -32.46
CA MET A 652 -4.94 -58.63 -32.27
C MET A 652 -6.33 -58.31 -31.72
N LYS A 653 -7.36 -59.00 -32.21
CA LYS A 653 -8.72 -58.86 -31.68
C LYS A 653 -8.84 -59.35 -30.24
N ALA A 654 -8.25 -60.50 -29.91
CA ALA A 654 -8.26 -61.02 -28.54
C ALA A 654 -7.49 -60.11 -27.56
N ASP A 655 -6.33 -59.61 -27.98
CA ASP A 655 -5.53 -58.66 -27.19
C ASP A 655 -6.29 -57.35 -26.99
N SER A 656 -6.91 -56.80 -28.04
CA SER A 656 -7.72 -55.59 -27.99
C SER A 656 -8.85 -55.69 -26.96
N ILE A 657 -9.63 -56.77 -26.99
CA ILE A 657 -10.72 -57.02 -26.03
C ILE A 657 -10.18 -57.10 -24.60
N ARG A 658 -9.05 -57.78 -24.39
CA ARG A 658 -8.46 -57.95 -23.06
C ARG A 658 -7.96 -56.62 -22.47
N ILE A 659 -7.22 -55.86 -23.27
CA ILE A 659 -6.68 -54.56 -22.83
C ILE A 659 -7.84 -53.59 -22.58
N GLU A 660 -8.88 -53.61 -23.43
CA GLU A 660 -10.08 -52.80 -23.23
C GLU A 660 -10.81 -53.17 -21.93
N ALA A 661 -10.98 -54.46 -21.65
CA ALA A 661 -11.59 -54.95 -20.41
C ALA A 661 -10.80 -54.54 -19.16
N LEU A 662 -9.46 -54.58 -19.23
CA LEU A 662 -8.61 -54.06 -18.15
C LEU A 662 -8.89 -52.59 -17.88
N PHE A 663 -8.78 -51.71 -18.88
CA PHE A 663 -8.99 -50.28 -18.64
C PHE A 663 -10.43 -49.97 -18.21
N GLN A 664 -11.43 -50.69 -18.72
CA GLN A 664 -12.81 -50.58 -18.23
C GLN A 664 -12.93 -50.95 -16.74
N GLN A 665 -12.24 -51.99 -16.29
CA GLN A 665 -12.19 -52.38 -14.88
C GLN A 665 -11.46 -51.34 -14.01
N LEU A 666 -10.36 -50.74 -14.50
CA LEU A 666 -9.59 -49.73 -13.77
C LEU A 666 -10.32 -48.38 -13.65
N LEU A 667 -11.40 -48.16 -14.39
CA LEU A 667 -12.18 -46.93 -14.40
C LEU A 667 -13.32 -46.90 -13.37
N ASP A 668 -13.31 -47.80 -12.38
CA ASP A 668 -14.37 -48.03 -11.38
C ASP A 668 -15.31 -46.83 -11.13
N ALA A 669 -16.61 -47.10 -11.34
CA ALA A 669 -17.66 -46.16 -11.65
C ALA A 669 -18.18 -45.36 -10.44
N GLU A 670 -17.63 -44.16 -10.20
CA GLU A 670 -18.31 -43.04 -9.51
C GLU A 670 -17.56 -41.69 -9.73
N ASP A 671 -16.22 -41.69 -9.85
CA ASP A 671 -15.40 -40.45 -9.83
C ASP A 671 -14.86 -39.95 -11.19
N ILE A 672 -14.65 -40.82 -12.18
CA ILE A 672 -14.04 -40.45 -13.49
C ILE A 672 -15.13 -40.52 -14.57
N THR A 673 -15.95 -39.47 -14.69
CA THR A 673 -17.14 -39.50 -15.58
C THR A 673 -16.97 -38.88 -16.96
N ASP A 674 -15.90 -38.14 -17.26
CA ASP A 674 -15.51 -37.70 -18.63
C ASP A 674 -14.22 -36.85 -18.55
N PRO A 675 -13.18 -37.04 -19.40
CA PRO A 675 -13.20 -37.61 -20.76
C PRO A 675 -12.17 -38.74 -20.97
N PHE A 676 -12.42 -39.96 -20.48
CA PHE A 676 -11.54 -41.10 -20.77
C PHE A 676 -11.99 -41.82 -22.05
N SER A 677 -11.19 -41.75 -23.12
CA SER A 677 -11.48 -42.39 -24.40
C SER A 677 -10.75 -43.72 -24.55
N LEU A 678 -11.50 -44.80 -24.84
CA LEU A 678 -10.89 -46.10 -25.17
C LEU A 678 -10.39 -46.12 -26.61
N VAL A 679 -9.09 -46.33 -26.79
CA VAL A 679 -8.41 -46.43 -28.10
C VAL A 679 -7.99 -47.87 -28.46
N CYS A 680 -8.22 -48.84 -27.57
CA CYS A 680 -7.87 -50.26 -27.74
C CYS A 680 -8.45 -50.89 -29.02
N SER A 681 -9.63 -50.46 -29.46
CA SER A 681 -10.30 -50.95 -30.67
C SER A 681 -9.50 -50.74 -31.96
N LEU A 682 -8.54 -49.79 -31.96
CA LEU A 682 -7.62 -49.56 -33.07
C LEU A 682 -6.76 -50.79 -33.38
N ILE A 683 -6.36 -51.55 -32.35
CA ILE A 683 -5.60 -52.80 -32.52
C ILE A 683 -6.45 -53.82 -33.31
N SER A 684 -7.72 -54.02 -32.92
CA SER A 684 -8.62 -54.93 -33.63
C SER A 684 -8.82 -54.49 -35.08
N ALA A 685 -9.01 -53.19 -35.32
CA ALA A 685 -9.21 -52.65 -36.66
C ALA A 685 -7.99 -52.84 -37.58
N CYS A 686 -6.76 -52.68 -37.06
CA CYS A 686 -5.54 -53.04 -37.79
C CYS A 686 -5.50 -54.55 -38.12
N GLY A 687 -5.95 -55.39 -37.18
CA GLY A 687 -6.05 -56.85 -37.38
C GLY A 687 -7.04 -57.24 -38.47
N GLU A 688 -8.15 -56.52 -38.62
CA GLU A 688 -9.15 -56.74 -39.68
C GLU A 688 -8.55 -56.47 -41.07
N VAL A 689 -7.79 -55.37 -41.23
CA VAL A 689 -7.07 -55.05 -42.48
C VAL A 689 -6.03 -56.13 -42.83
N ILE A 690 -5.26 -56.59 -41.84
CA ILE A 690 -4.24 -57.65 -42.04
C ILE A 690 -4.88 -58.98 -42.44
N SER A 691 -5.93 -59.40 -41.73
CA SER A 691 -6.57 -60.71 -41.90
C SER A 691 -7.57 -60.79 -43.07
N LEU A 692 -7.84 -59.68 -43.77
CA LEU A 692 -8.74 -59.67 -44.92
C LEU A 692 -8.28 -60.64 -46.01
N ARG A 693 -9.15 -61.59 -46.35
CA ARG A 693 -8.84 -62.68 -47.30
C ARG A 693 -8.81 -62.22 -48.74
N ASP A 694 -9.80 -61.43 -49.16
CA ASP A 694 -9.95 -60.98 -50.54
C ASP A 694 -9.21 -59.65 -50.76
N LYS A 695 -8.18 -59.68 -51.60
CA LYS A 695 -7.40 -58.48 -51.97
C LYS A 695 -8.25 -57.43 -52.70
N SER A 696 -9.28 -57.84 -53.46
CA SER A 696 -10.12 -56.91 -54.22
C SER A 696 -10.97 -56.00 -53.31
N LEU A 697 -11.23 -56.44 -52.06
CA LEU A 697 -11.97 -55.69 -51.06
C LEU A 697 -11.06 -54.82 -50.17
N LEU A 698 -9.74 -54.89 -50.34
CA LEU A 698 -8.78 -54.22 -49.46
C LEU A 698 -8.95 -52.71 -49.47
N THR A 699 -9.12 -52.10 -50.65
CA THR A 699 -9.36 -50.65 -50.77
C THR A 699 -10.62 -50.20 -50.02
N LEU A 700 -11.68 -51.02 -50.04
CA LEU A 700 -12.94 -50.72 -49.33
C LEU A 700 -12.76 -50.80 -47.81
N GLU A 701 -12.10 -51.85 -47.33
CA GLU A 701 -11.84 -52.05 -45.89
C GLU A 701 -10.94 -50.95 -45.34
N VAL A 702 -9.87 -50.62 -46.06
CA VAL A 702 -8.92 -49.57 -45.71
C VAL A 702 -9.58 -48.19 -45.74
N THR A 703 -10.51 -47.95 -46.66
CA THR A 703 -11.34 -46.73 -46.65
C THR A 703 -12.22 -46.69 -45.40
N THR A 704 -12.83 -47.79 -45.01
CA THR A 704 -13.67 -47.88 -43.80
C THR A 704 -12.85 -47.64 -42.53
N PHE A 705 -11.67 -48.27 -42.44
CA PHE A 705 -10.69 -48.05 -41.39
C PHE A 705 -10.29 -46.56 -41.30
N SER A 706 -9.90 -45.95 -42.41
CA SER A 706 -9.47 -44.54 -42.45
C SER A 706 -10.60 -43.54 -42.21
N ARG A 707 -11.87 -43.92 -42.42
CA ARG A 707 -13.01 -43.10 -41.99
C ARG A 707 -13.19 -43.11 -40.48
N LYS A 708 -12.94 -44.26 -39.83
CA LYS A 708 -13.01 -44.41 -38.36
C LYS A 708 -11.80 -43.80 -37.66
N TYR A 709 -10.63 -43.83 -38.29
CA TYR A 709 -9.38 -43.28 -37.78
C TYR A 709 -8.76 -42.29 -38.79
N PRO A 710 -9.41 -41.15 -39.05
CA PRO A 710 -8.98 -40.19 -40.09
C PRO A 710 -7.68 -39.47 -39.75
N ASN A 711 -7.21 -39.60 -38.51
CA ASN A 711 -5.97 -39.07 -38.00
C ASN A 711 -4.73 -39.92 -38.38
N ILE A 712 -4.91 -41.11 -38.96
CA ILE A 712 -3.79 -42.01 -39.23
C ILE A 712 -2.80 -41.42 -40.26
N PRO A 713 -1.48 -41.42 -39.96
CA PRO A 713 -0.46 -40.98 -40.90
C PRO A 713 -0.36 -41.91 -42.12
N VAL A 714 -0.17 -41.31 -43.31
CA VAL A 714 -0.06 -42.04 -44.60
C VAL A 714 1.02 -43.13 -44.52
N ASP A 715 2.17 -42.82 -43.95
CA ASP A 715 3.28 -43.77 -43.80
C ASP A 715 2.91 -44.99 -42.93
N LEU A 716 2.20 -44.76 -41.83
CA LEU A 716 1.75 -45.81 -40.92
C LEU A 716 0.69 -46.70 -41.59
N LEU A 717 -0.25 -46.09 -42.33
CA LEU A 717 -1.24 -46.83 -43.11
C LEU A 717 -0.58 -47.67 -44.22
N ALA A 718 0.41 -47.12 -44.91
CA ALA A 718 1.19 -47.86 -45.90
C ALA A 718 2.00 -49.01 -45.27
N ALA A 719 2.52 -48.83 -44.05
CA ALA A 719 3.21 -49.90 -43.33
C ALA A 719 2.27 -51.03 -42.89
N LEU A 720 1.05 -50.69 -42.44
CA LEU A 720 -0.01 -51.66 -42.15
C LEU A 720 -0.33 -52.52 -43.37
N LEU A 721 -0.54 -51.87 -44.53
CA LEU A 721 -0.81 -52.56 -45.80
C LEU A 721 0.36 -53.44 -46.25
N ALA A 722 1.59 -52.92 -46.15
CA ALA A 722 2.80 -53.63 -46.55
C ALA A 722 3.21 -54.77 -45.59
N SER A 723 2.47 -54.97 -44.49
CA SER A 723 2.66 -56.13 -43.59
C SER A 723 2.12 -57.43 -44.22
N ARG A 724 1.28 -57.34 -45.26
CA ARG A 724 0.69 -58.47 -45.97
C ARG A 724 1.65 -59.04 -47.04
N ASP A 725 1.56 -60.34 -47.29
CA ASP A 725 2.32 -61.05 -48.34
C ASP A 725 1.91 -60.62 -49.76
N ASP A 726 0.62 -60.30 -49.94
CA ASP A 726 0.00 -60.06 -51.24
C ASP A 726 -0.02 -58.58 -51.69
N VAL A 727 0.60 -57.67 -50.92
CA VAL A 727 0.66 -56.23 -51.21
C VAL A 727 2.10 -55.75 -51.26
N SER A 728 2.52 -55.22 -52.41
CA SER A 728 3.87 -54.67 -52.56
C SER A 728 4.01 -53.30 -51.86
N ARG A 729 5.24 -52.88 -51.54
CA ARG A 729 5.49 -51.58 -50.88
C ARG A 729 5.01 -50.38 -51.71
N SER A 730 5.17 -50.43 -53.02
CA SER A 730 4.68 -49.38 -53.92
C SER A 730 3.16 -49.34 -53.95
N GLU A 731 2.52 -50.51 -54.04
CA GLU A 731 1.06 -50.66 -54.03
C GLU A 731 0.46 -50.18 -52.70
N ALA A 732 1.06 -50.54 -51.57
CA ALA A 732 0.65 -50.08 -50.25
C ALA A 732 0.71 -48.55 -50.12
N LYS A 733 1.78 -47.92 -50.64
CA LYS A 733 1.94 -46.46 -50.57
C LYS A 733 0.92 -45.74 -51.43
N THR A 734 0.74 -46.15 -52.68
CA THR A 734 -0.25 -45.56 -53.59
C THR A 734 -1.66 -45.70 -53.03
N MET A 735 -2.03 -46.90 -52.53
CA MET A 735 -3.34 -47.13 -51.92
C MET A 735 -3.55 -46.27 -50.66
N ALA A 736 -2.53 -46.13 -49.80
CA ALA A 736 -2.63 -45.27 -48.61
C ALA A 736 -2.82 -43.79 -48.97
N GLU A 737 -2.07 -43.28 -49.95
CA GLU A 737 -2.20 -41.88 -50.43
C GLU A 737 -3.60 -41.62 -51.02
N GLU A 738 -4.09 -42.54 -51.86
CA GLU A 738 -5.44 -42.47 -52.44
C GLU A 738 -6.52 -42.47 -51.36
N VAL A 739 -6.49 -43.43 -50.43
CA VAL A 739 -7.49 -43.53 -49.35
C VAL A 739 -7.47 -42.31 -48.45
N ILE A 740 -6.28 -41.82 -48.06
CA ILE A 740 -6.16 -40.64 -47.19
C ILE A 740 -6.69 -39.39 -47.89
N SER A 741 -6.48 -39.24 -49.20
CA SER A 741 -7.07 -38.16 -49.98
C SER A 741 -8.61 -38.18 -49.96
N HIS A 742 -9.21 -39.38 -49.94
CA HIS A 742 -10.67 -39.55 -49.85
C HIS A 742 -11.24 -39.26 -48.46
N VAL A 743 -10.45 -39.41 -47.39
CA VAL A 743 -10.90 -39.16 -46.01
C VAL A 743 -10.45 -37.83 -45.43
N GLN A 744 -9.70 -37.00 -46.18
CA GLN A 744 -9.08 -35.76 -45.69
C GLN A 744 -10.04 -34.75 -45.01
N PHE A 745 -11.33 -34.80 -45.33
CA PHE A 745 -12.37 -33.92 -44.76
C PHE A 745 -13.16 -34.55 -43.60
N HIS A 746 -12.82 -35.77 -43.16
CA HIS A 746 -13.48 -36.40 -42.02
C HIS A 746 -13.06 -35.72 -40.70
N PRO A 747 -13.95 -35.62 -39.70
CA PRO A 747 -13.62 -35.01 -38.41
C PRO A 747 -12.48 -35.77 -37.73
N LYS A 748 -11.43 -35.04 -37.36
CA LYS A 748 -10.27 -35.57 -36.67
C LYS A 748 -10.50 -35.57 -35.15
N ASP A 749 -10.12 -36.66 -34.49
CA ASP A 749 -10.17 -36.78 -33.04
C ASP A 749 -8.82 -36.33 -32.44
N ARG A 750 -8.85 -35.36 -31.52
CA ARG A 750 -7.65 -34.83 -30.86
C ARG A 750 -6.89 -35.92 -30.07
N VAL A 751 -7.62 -36.88 -29.49
CA VAL A 751 -7.03 -38.00 -28.73
C VAL A 751 -6.25 -38.92 -29.67
N LEU A 752 -6.81 -39.23 -30.84
CA LEU A 752 -6.13 -40.04 -31.85
C LEU A 752 -4.95 -39.30 -32.49
N ASP A 753 -5.05 -37.99 -32.72
CA ASP A 753 -3.91 -37.17 -33.17
C ASP A 753 -2.72 -37.30 -32.21
N GLN A 754 -2.96 -37.23 -30.90
CA GLN A 754 -1.92 -37.37 -29.88
C GLN A 754 -1.30 -38.78 -29.88
N LEU A 755 -2.14 -39.83 -29.98
CA LEU A 755 -1.66 -41.20 -30.09
C LEU A 755 -0.76 -41.38 -31.31
N PHE A 756 -1.21 -40.98 -32.50
CA PHE A 756 -0.43 -41.16 -33.73
C PHE A 756 0.85 -40.30 -33.75
N ALA A 757 0.81 -39.09 -33.21
CA ALA A 757 2.01 -38.26 -33.04
C ALA A 757 3.08 -38.96 -32.17
N SER A 758 2.66 -39.67 -31.11
CA SER A 758 3.57 -40.43 -30.24
C SER A 758 4.22 -41.66 -30.91
N VAL A 759 3.68 -42.10 -32.04
CA VAL A 759 4.16 -43.24 -32.85
C VAL A 759 5.12 -42.79 -33.94
N VAL A 760 4.86 -41.64 -34.59
CA VAL A 760 5.56 -41.20 -35.81
C VAL A 760 6.78 -40.29 -35.57
N ASP A 761 6.98 -39.76 -34.36
CA ASP A 761 8.17 -38.96 -34.05
C ASP A 761 9.46 -39.82 -34.09
N ARG A 762 10.04 -39.99 -35.29
CA ARG A 762 11.18 -40.89 -35.62
C ARG A 762 12.52 -40.52 -34.96
N ASN A 763 12.56 -39.44 -34.16
CA ASN A 763 13.80 -38.82 -33.67
C ASN A 763 14.17 -39.11 -32.21
N ASP A 764 13.48 -39.98 -31.48
CA ASP A 764 13.98 -40.50 -30.20
C ASP A 764 13.51 -41.94 -29.99
N SER A 765 14.37 -42.91 -30.28
CA SER A 765 14.10 -44.34 -30.15
C SER A 765 14.06 -44.85 -28.70
N SER A 766 14.02 -43.97 -27.69
CA SER A 766 14.02 -44.37 -26.27
C SER A 766 13.06 -43.60 -25.36
N SER A 767 12.45 -42.47 -25.75
CA SER A 767 11.56 -41.73 -24.85
C SER A 767 10.18 -41.52 -25.46
N TRP A 768 9.16 -42.09 -24.81
CA TRP A 768 7.78 -41.63 -24.99
C TRP A 768 7.71 -40.23 -24.41
N LYS A 769 7.25 -39.24 -25.18
CA LYS A 769 7.12 -37.85 -24.71
C LYS A 769 5.78 -37.69 -23.99
N PRO A 770 5.77 -37.24 -22.72
CA PRO A 770 4.54 -36.98 -21.99
C PRO A 770 3.64 -35.98 -22.68
N ASN A 771 2.35 -36.28 -22.65
CA ASN A 771 1.30 -35.47 -23.21
C ASN A 771 1.01 -34.26 -22.32
N LEU A 772 1.85 -33.22 -22.44
CA LEU A 772 1.65 -31.94 -21.73
C LEU A 772 0.27 -31.31 -22.01
N ASP A 773 -0.37 -31.67 -23.11
CA ASP A 773 -1.65 -31.11 -23.54
C ASP A 773 -2.86 -31.74 -22.81
N MET A 774 -2.63 -32.80 -22.03
CA MET A 774 -3.59 -33.33 -21.05
C MET A 774 -3.76 -32.39 -19.83
N MET A 775 -2.90 -31.37 -19.68
CA MET A 775 -3.12 -30.25 -18.74
C MET A 775 -4.32 -29.36 -19.10
N ASN A 776 -4.67 -29.30 -20.39
CA ASN A 776 -5.90 -28.64 -20.81
C ASN A 776 -7.14 -29.46 -20.37
N MET A 777 -7.00 -30.78 -20.17
CA MET A 777 -8.04 -31.59 -19.51
C MET A 777 -8.01 -31.43 -17.99
N LEU A 778 -6.84 -31.41 -17.34
CA LEU A 778 -6.77 -31.15 -15.89
C LEU A 778 -7.41 -29.80 -15.52
N SER A 779 -7.19 -28.76 -16.32
CA SER A 779 -7.85 -27.46 -16.13
C SER A 779 -9.35 -27.46 -16.46
N SER A 780 -9.84 -28.34 -17.34
CA SER A 780 -11.29 -28.49 -17.57
C SER A 780 -11.97 -29.34 -16.50
N PHE A 781 -11.30 -30.35 -15.94
CA PHE A 781 -11.70 -31.10 -14.75
C PHE A 781 -11.78 -30.18 -13.53
N MET A 782 -10.69 -29.46 -13.21
CA MET A 782 -10.61 -28.61 -12.02
C MET A 782 -11.54 -27.38 -12.07
N ARG A 783 -11.98 -26.94 -13.25
CA ARG A 783 -12.99 -25.87 -13.40
C ARG A 783 -14.43 -26.36 -13.18
N ARG A 784 -14.71 -27.66 -13.32
CA ARG A 784 -16.06 -28.23 -13.14
C ARG A 784 -16.42 -28.41 -11.67
N ASP A 785 -15.46 -28.69 -10.80
CA ASP A 785 -15.67 -28.80 -9.34
C ASP A 785 -15.87 -27.42 -8.65
N GLN A 786 -15.91 -26.33 -9.41
CA GLN A 786 -16.14 -24.96 -8.92
C GLN A 786 -17.51 -24.37 -9.34
N LEU A 787 -18.37 -25.16 -10.00
CA LEU A 787 -19.78 -24.84 -10.29
C LEU A 787 -20.67 -25.77 -9.47
#